data_AF-A0A8D1RQM7-F1
#
_entry.id   AF-A0A8D1RQM7-F1
#
_cell.length_a   1.000
_cell.length_b   1.000
_cell.length_c   1.000
_cell.angle_alpha   90.00
_cell.angle_beta   90.00
_cell.angle_gamma   90.00
#
_symmetry.space_group_name_H-M   'P 1'
#
loop_
_entity.id
_entity.type
_entity.pdbx_description
1 polymer ?
#
loop_
_entity_poly.entity_id
_entity_poly.type
_entity_poly.pdbx_seq_one_letter_code
_entity_poly.pdbx_strand_id
1 'polypeptide(L)'
;MLRRSVPRVLGLGLMLVFALNLLLILYAKGILQKLALGDIQERLHLPPSEWNRTAMERLSRLEMDLQHLKEHMKLAMKQPKNVDTPPEWVRDESRPVQKAVEAKERARKDQKPKELLFPNSVLFQKWGEDLSEEEQKKAEALFQKFGYNVYLSDQLPLARTIPDTRDPRCLWKRYSSQLPSLSVILIFVNEALSVIQRAIASIISRTPPQLLKEIILVDDFSSNGELKAHLDEEIKLYNQKSPGLLKIIRHAERKGLAAARNTGREAATADVVAILDAHVEVNVGWAEPILARIQQDRTVIVSPVFDKIHFDTLELEKYALAVDGFNWELWCRYDSLPKAWVDLHDVTAPVKSPSIMGILAANRLFLEEIGSLDGGMATYGGENVELSLRVWQCGGRIEVLPCSRVAHLERHHKPYALDLSLPLMRNALRVAEIWMDEHKDMVYMAWNIPLQNSGIDIGDISFRKALREKLKCRSFDWYLKNVYPVLKPIHSIVGYGRMKNPLDESVCLDQGASPHKSPIMYRCHQYSSQNVYYHLTGEFYVGPLIAKTDAEDNCLTDPGKGEKPTLEPCSKAVENGLYIHWDFKPGRAVINRATKRCLEIKKASLDGYLLVLQTCTAQVWTIQYTVRNWGSS
;
A
#
# COMPACT_ATOMS: atom_id res chain seq x y z
N MET A 1 85.75 7.47 -3.71
CA MET A 1 85.19 6.29 -3.02
C MET A 1 83.67 6.43 -2.92
N LEU A 2 82.96 5.34 -3.16
CA LEU A 2 81.52 5.20 -3.45
C LEU A 2 80.54 6.03 -2.59
N ARG A 3 79.49 6.61 -3.23
CA ARG A 3 78.08 6.32 -2.87
C ARG A 3 77.06 6.82 -3.92
N ARG A 4 76.44 5.82 -4.58
CA ARG A 4 75.07 5.69 -5.11
C ARG A 4 74.26 6.95 -5.45
N SER A 5 74.00 7.15 -6.74
CA SER A 5 72.90 7.96 -7.28
C SER A 5 71.77 7.07 -7.82
N VAL A 6 70.72 6.88 -7.02
CA VAL A 6 69.37 6.55 -7.52
C VAL A 6 68.44 7.47 -6.76
N PRO A 7 67.85 8.50 -7.41
CA PRO A 7 66.39 8.51 -7.50
C PRO A 7 65.87 9.32 -8.70
N ARG A 8 65.52 8.66 -9.81
CA ARG A 8 64.59 9.25 -10.80
C ARG A 8 63.51 8.29 -11.30
N VAL A 9 63.66 6.98 -11.07
CA VAL A 9 62.71 5.97 -11.55
C VAL A 9 61.59 5.67 -10.53
N LEU A 10 61.83 5.79 -9.21
CA LEU A 10 60.79 5.57 -8.20
C LEU A 10 59.73 6.69 -8.13
N GLY A 11 60.11 7.94 -8.43
CA GLY A 11 59.19 9.08 -8.37
C GLY A 11 58.14 9.08 -9.48
N LEU A 12 58.50 8.63 -10.67
CA LEU A 12 57.58 8.50 -11.81
C LEU A 12 56.58 7.36 -11.61
N GLY A 13 57.00 6.24 -11.01
CA GLY A 13 56.12 5.11 -10.69
C GLY A 13 55.03 5.48 -9.66
N LEU A 14 55.39 6.18 -8.58
CA LEU A 14 54.41 6.61 -7.57
C LEU A 14 53.42 7.65 -8.11
N MET A 15 53.86 8.56 -8.98
CA MET A 15 52.99 9.57 -9.59
C MET A 15 51.97 8.94 -10.56
N LEU A 16 52.38 7.91 -11.31
CA LEU A 16 51.46 7.16 -12.18
C LEU A 16 50.41 6.38 -11.38
N VAL A 17 50.80 5.77 -10.26
CA VAL A 17 49.85 5.06 -9.38
C VAL A 17 48.88 6.02 -8.70
N PHE A 18 49.33 7.22 -8.31
CA PHE A 18 48.45 8.25 -7.78
C PHE A 18 47.48 8.79 -8.83
N ALA A 19 47.95 9.04 -10.06
CA ALA A 19 47.11 9.49 -11.16
C ALA A 19 46.04 8.45 -11.54
N LEU A 20 46.41 7.16 -11.57
CA LEU A 20 45.49 6.07 -11.87
C LEU A 20 44.42 5.90 -10.79
N ASN A 21 44.80 6.00 -9.51
CA ASN A 21 43.86 5.98 -8.39
C ASN A 21 42.93 7.20 -8.39
N LEU A 22 43.44 8.39 -8.75
CA LEU A 22 42.61 9.60 -8.86
C LEU A 22 41.58 9.48 -10.00
N LEU A 23 41.99 8.91 -11.14
CA LEU A 23 41.10 8.61 -12.27
C LEU A 23 40.04 7.59 -11.92
N LEU A 24 40.39 6.53 -11.17
CA LEU A 24 39.43 5.54 -10.65
C LEU A 24 38.43 6.16 -9.67
N ILE A 25 38.88 7.05 -8.78
CA ILE A 25 38.00 7.78 -7.85
C ILE A 25 37.06 8.72 -8.62
N LEU A 26 37.56 9.43 -9.64
CA LEU A 26 36.74 10.31 -10.48
C LEU A 26 35.74 9.53 -11.34
N TYR A 27 36.14 8.37 -11.85
CA TYR A 27 35.27 7.47 -12.60
C TYR A 27 34.18 6.87 -11.70
N ALA A 28 34.54 6.39 -10.51
CA ALA A 28 33.59 5.90 -9.51
C ALA A 28 32.63 7.00 -9.05
N LYS A 29 33.12 8.24 -8.88
CA LYS A 29 32.28 9.40 -8.53
C LYS A 29 31.35 9.82 -9.66
N GLY A 30 31.79 9.71 -10.92
CA GLY A 30 30.95 9.92 -12.11
C GLY A 30 29.87 8.85 -12.28
N ILE A 31 30.15 7.60 -11.93
CA ILE A 31 29.16 6.51 -11.88
C ILE A 31 28.18 6.72 -10.72
N LEU A 32 28.67 7.08 -9.54
CA LEU A 32 27.81 7.38 -8.38
C LEU A 32 26.89 8.58 -8.63
N GLN A 33 27.39 9.62 -9.30
CA GLN A 33 26.57 10.77 -9.70
C GLN A 33 25.56 10.40 -10.79
N LYS A 34 25.90 9.54 -11.76
CA LYS A 34 24.93 9.05 -12.76
C LYS A 34 23.87 8.12 -12.16
N LEU A 35 24.24 7.27 -11.20
CA LEU A 35 23.30 6.43 -10.44
C LEU A 35 22.40 7.28 -9.55
N ALA A 36 22.95 8.28 -8.86
CA ALA A 36 22.17 9.21 -8.04
C ALA A 36 21.25 10.11 -8.88
N LEU A 37 21.70 10.60 -10.04
CA LEU A 37 20.84 11.35 -10.96
C LEU A 37 19.76 10.46 -11.59
N GLY A 38 20.10 9.21 -11.94
CA GLY A 38 19.15 8.24 -12.45
C GLY A 38 18.05 7.89 -11.43
N ASP A 39 18.42 7.67 -10.18
CA ASP A 39 17.50 7.35 -9.07
C ASP A 39 16.65 8.59 -8.66
N ILE A 40 17.17 9.80 -8.84
CA ILE A 40 16.39 11.05 -8.66
C ILE A 40 15.41 11.27 -9.84
N GLN A 41 15.82 10.93 -11.06
CA GLN A 41 15.00 11.08 -12.28
C GLN A 41 13.87 10.04 -12.33
N GLU A 42 14.08 8.85 -11.76
CA GLU A 42 13.08 7.81 -11.58
C GLU A 42 12.04 8.16 -10.50
N ARG A 43 12.43 8.96 -9.48
CA ARG A 43 11.55 9.35 -8.36
C ARG A 43 10.70 10.60 -8.57
N LEU A 44 10.92 11.41 -9.61
CA LEU A 44 10.29 12.74 -9.74
C LEU A 44 9.42 12.99 -10.99
N HIS A 45 9.27 12.04 -11.90
CA HIS A 45 8.36 12.08 -13.07
C HIS A 45 7.96 13.49 -13.58
N LEU A 46 8.92 14.28 -14.07
CA LEU A 46 8.66 15.55 -14.76
C LEU A 46 9.51 15.68 -16.04
N PRO A 47 8.94 16.14 -17.17
CA PRO A 47 9.64 16.22 -18.44
C PRO A 47 10.68 17.36 -18.49
N PRO A 48 11.72 17.26 -19.35
CA PRO A 48 12.92 18.13 -19.29
C PRO A 48 12.73 19.59 -19.75
N SER A 49 11.55 19.97 -20.21
CA SER A 49 11.30 21.29 -20.78
C SER A 49 10.43 22.13 -19.86
N GLU A 50 10.99 22.62 -18.75
CA GLU A 50 10.58 23.85 -18.02
C GLU A 50 11.30 23.93 -16.66
N TRP A 51 12.59 24.26 -16.67
CA TRP A 51 13.27 24.77 -15.48
C TRP A 51 13.52 26.27 -15.65
N ASN A 52 12.72 27.08 -14.97
CA ASN A 52 12.80 28.54 -15.04
C ASN A 52 13.91 29.08 -14.12
N ARG A 53 14.52 30.22 -14.50
CA ARG A 53 15.76 30.80 -13.93
C ARG A 53 15.76 30.93 -12.39
N THR A 54 14.58 31.13 -11.81
CA THR A 54 14.35 31.28 -10.35
C THR A 54 14.62 29.99 -9.55
N ALA A 55 14.44 28.81 -10.15
CA ALA A 55 14.70 27.53 -9.48
C ALA A 55 16.20 27.23 -9.39
N MET A 56 16.97 27.62 -10.40
CA MET A 56 18.43 27.52 -10.39
C MET A 56 19.06 28.50 -9.38
N GLU A 57 18.52 29.72 -9.25
CA GLU A 57 18.99 30.68 -8.24
C GLU A 57 18.70 30.26 -6.80
N ARG A 58 17.62 29.48 -6.56
CA ARG A 58 17.31 28.91 -5.24
C ARG A 58 18.25 27.76 -4.88
N LEU A 59 18.57 26.89 -5.85
CA LEU A 59 19.53 25.80 -5.65
C LEU A 59 20.95 26.33 -5.40
N SER A 60 21.37 27.36 -6.13
CA SER A 60 22.69 27.96 -5.93
C SER A 60 22.83 28.66 -4.57
N ARG A 61 21.75 29.29 -4.07
CA ARG A 61 21.72 29.85 -2.70
C ARG A 61 21.84 28.77 -1.62
N LEU A 62 21.11 27.66 -1.78
CA LEU A 62 21.19 26.52 -0.85
C LEU A 62 22.58 25.87 -0.82
N GLU A 63 23.27 25.79 -1.96
CA GLU A 63 24.66 25.31 -1.99
C GLU A 63 25.62 26.24 -1.25
N MET A 64 25.49 27.56 -1.41
CA MET A 64 26.33 28.51 -0.66
C MET A 64 26.09 28.44 0.84
N ASP A 65 24.83 28.33 1.27
CA ASP A 65 24.47 28.24 2.70
C ASP A 65 25.03 26.96 3.35
N LEU A 66 24.98 25.84 2.61
CA LEU A 66 25.54 24.56 3.05
C LEU A 66 27.07 24.63 3.19
N GLN A 67 27.73 25.37 2.30
CA GLN A 67 29.17 25.56 2.31
C GLN A 67 29.61 26.47 3.47
N HIS A 68 28.81 27.50 3.78
CA HIS A 68 29.05 28.40 4.91
C HIS A 68 28.90 27.69 6.26
N LEU A 69 27.91 26.80 6.39
CA LEU A 69 27.70 25.96 7.58
C LEU A 69 28.88 24.99 7.81
N LYS A 70 29.44 24.46 6.72
CA LYS A 70 30.58 23.54 6.76
C LYS A 70 31.89 24.21 7.19
N GLU A 71 32.10 25.47 6.80
CA GLU A 71 33.23 26.28 7.25
C GLU A 71 33.07 26.76 8.71
N HIS A 72 31.85 27.09 9.14
CA HIS A 72 31.57 27.39 10.56
C HIS A 72 31.86 26.21 11.49
N MET A 73 31.51 24.99 11.07
CA MET A 73 31.83 23.78 11.83
C MET A 73 33.34 23.51 11.88
N LYS A 74 34.10 23.85 10.84
CA LYS A 74 35.57 23.74 10.84
C LYS A 74 36.25 24.76 11.76
N LEU A 75 35.74 25.99 11.82
CA LEU A 75 36.26 27.04 12.69
C LEU A 75 36.01 26.74 14.17
N ALA A 76 34.87 26.12 14.51
CA ALA A 76 34.56 25.68 15.88
C ALA A 76 35.51 24.58 16.39
N MET A 77 36.24 23.90 15.51
CA MET A 77 37.18 22.82 15.86
C MET A 77 38.66 23.26 15.95
N LYS A 78 38.96 24.56 15.82
CA LYS A 78 40.34 25.10 15.90
C LYS A 78 40.44 26.31 16.83
N GLN A 79 40.43 26.11 18.14
CA GLN A 79 41.15 26.97 19.08
C GLN A 79 41.78 26.14 20.22
N PRO A 80 42.99 26.52 20.71
CA PRO A 80 43.77 25.70 21.64
C PRO A 80 43.37 25.95 23.11
N LYS A 81 43.43 24.89 23.92
CA LYS A 81 43.29 24.93 25.37
C LYS A 81 44.48 25.66 26.03
N ASN A 82 44.21 26.59 26.94
CA ASN A 82 45.12 26.90 28.05
C ASN A 82 44.33 27.28 29.32
N VAL A 83 44.55 26.47 30.35
CA VAL A 83 44.62 26.68 31.82
C VAL A 83 43.69 27.70 32.50
N ASP A 84 42.72 27.21 33.30
CA ASP A 84 42.74 27.31 34.77
C ASP A 84 41.65 26.41 35.42
N THR A 85 41.98 25.84 36.56
CA THR A 85 41.31 24.72 37.27
C THR A 85 40.08 25.14 38.11
N PRO A 86 39.07 24.25 38.30
CA PRO A 86 38.33 24.15 39.56
C PRO A 86 38.35 22.72 40.16
N PRO A 87 38.01 22.56 41.46
CA PRO A 87 38.68 21.63 42.37
C PRO A 87 38.29 20.15 42.22
N GLU A 88 39.16 19.31 42.78
CA GLU A 88 38.91 17.89 43.08
C GLU A 88 37.53 17.70 43.70
N TRP A 89 36.97 16.49 43.55
CA TRP A 89 35.70 15.94 44.07
C TRP A 89 34.74 15.41 42.97
N VAL A 90 35.10 15.52 41.69
CA VAL A 90 34.46 14.73 40.61
C VAL A 90 35.52 13.93 39.86
N ARG A 91 36.12 12.93 40.50
CA ARG A 91 37.02 11.98 39.81
C ARG A 91 36.74 10.49 40.05
N ASP A 92 35.75 10.13 40.84
CA ASP A 92 35.57 8.71 41.21
C ASP A 92 34.28 8.04 40.72
N GLU A 93 33.35 8.75 40.06
CA GLU A 93 32.11 8.10 39.54
C GLU A 93 32.01 8.00 38.01
N SER A 94 32.88 8.64 37.24
CA SER A 94 32.83 8.62 35.76
C SER A 94 33.72 7.57 35.09
N ARG A 95 34.68 6.97 35.82
CA ARG A 95 35.57 5.91 35.31
C ARG A 95 34.92 4.55 35.06
N PRO A 96 33.92 4.08 35.84
CA PRO A 96 33.29 2.78 35.60
C PRO A 96 32.46 2.77 34.31
N VAL A 97 31.72 3.85 34.04
CA VAL A 97 30.78 3.94 32.91
C VAL A 97 31.54 4.04 31.58
N GLN A 98 32.62 4.83 31.54
CA GLN A 98 33.39 5.03 30.31
C GLN A 98 34.22 3.79 29.94
N LYS A 99 34.78 3.08 30.94
CA LYS A 99 35.41 1.77 30.72
C LYS A 99 34.41 0.70 30.31
N ALA A 100 33.16 0.73 30.80
CA ALA A 100 32.12 -0.21 30.38
C ALA A 100 31.66 0.01 28.93
N VAL A 101 31.60 1.27 28.48
CA VAL A 101 31.30 1.63 27.09
C VAL A 101 32.46 1.28 26.15
N GLU A 102 33.70 1.59 26.53
CA GLU A 102 34.90 1.23 25.76
C GLU A 102 35.14 -0.29 25.71
N ALA A 103 34.79 -1.02 26.78
CA ALA A 103 34.83 -2.49 26.80
C ALA A 103 33.73 -3.10 25.90
N LYS A 104 32.53 -2.52 25.86
CA LYS A 104 31.47 -2.90 24.92
C LYS A 104 31.87 -2.62 23.46
N GLU A 105 32.51 -1.49 23.18
CA GLU A 105 32.99 -1.16 21.83
C GLU A 105 34.17 -2.02 21.38
N ARG A 106 35.09 -2.39 22.29
CA ARG A 106 36.17 -3.35 21.99
C ARG A 106 35.63 -4.77 21.80
N ALA A 107 34.67 -5.20 22.61
CA ALA A 107 33.99 -6.49 22.41
C ALA A 107 33.23 -6.57 21.09
N ARG A 108 32.69 -5.45 20.59
CA ARG A 108 32.02 -5.35 19.27
C ARG A 108 32.99 -5.42 18.09
N LYS A 109 34.27 -5.05 18.27
CA LYS A 109 35.28 -5.03 17.19
C LYS A 109 35.99 -6.37 16.99
N ASP A 110 35.92 -7.30 17.95
CA ASP A 110 36.60 -8.60 17.89
C ASP A 110 35.68 -9.78 17.48
N GLN A 111 34.40 -9.54 17.15
CA GLN A 111 33.51 -10.58 16.61
C GLN A 111 33.50 -10.54 15.08
N LYS A 112 33.94 -11.64 14.44
CA LYS A 112 33.63 -11.90 13.03
C LYS A 112 32.11 -11.75 12.82
N PRO A 113 31.62 -11.18 11.70
CA PRO A 113 30.19 -11.15 11.42
C PRO A 113 29.65 -12.57 11.52
N LYS A 114 28.75 -12.81 12.48
CA LYS A 114 28.10 -14.11 12.62
C LYS A 114 27.25 -14.32 11.38
N GLU A 115 27.47 -15.44 10.72
CA GLU A 115 26.64 -15.84 9.59
C GLU A 115 25.20 -16.01 10.08
N LEU A 116 24.25 -15.32 9.44
CA LEU A 116 22.83 -15.45 9.78
C LEU A 116 22.38 -16.88 9.51
N LEU A 117 21.65 -17.48 10.45
CA LEU A 117 21.09 -18.83 10.30
C LEU A 117 20.03 -18.90 9.18
N PHE A 118 19.35 -17.78 8.93
CA PHE A 118 18.33 -17.64 7.88
C PHE A 118 18.68 -16.49 6.92
N PRO A 119 19.71 -16.63 6.08
CA PRO A 119 20.20 -15.53 5.23
C PRO A 119 19.20 -15.11 4.14
N ASN A 120 18.25 -15.97 3.79
CA ASN A 120 17.21 -15.70 2.80
C ASN A 120 15.90 -15.18 3.41
N SER A 121 15.79 -15.12 4.75
CA SER A 121 14.59 -14.58 5.38
C SER A 121 14.57 -13.06 5.24
N VAL A 122 13.44 -12.55 4.74
CA VAL A 122 13.19 -11.11 4.62
C VAL A 122 13.23 -10.40 5.98
N LEU A 123 12.97 -11.11 7.08
CA LEU A 123 12.99 -10.56 8.44
C LEU A 123 14.37 -10.03 8.82
N PHE A 124 15.43 -10.73 8.41
CA PHE A 124 16.81 -10.44 8.83
C PHE A 124 17.59 -9.56 7.85
N GLN A 125 16.94 -9.01 6.81
CA GLN A 125 17.61 -8.16 5.82
C GLN A 125 18.11 -6.83 6.39
N LYS A 126 17.43 -6.31 7.42
CA LYS A 126 17.73 -5.00 8.05
C LYS A 126 17.92 -5.06 9.56
N TRP A 127 17.73 -6.24 10.16
CA TRP A 127 17.71 -6.41 11.62
C TRP A 127 18.21 -7.82 11.99
N GLY A 128 18.75 -7.99 13.20
CA GLY A 128 19.04 -9.31 13.77
C GLY A 128 20.48 -9.82 13.65
N GLU A 129 21.42 -9.01 13.17
CA GLU A 129 22.85 -9.37 13.06
C GLU A 129 23.49 -9.75 14.41
N ASP A 130 23.03 -9.11 15.49
CA ASP A 130 23.56 -9.31 16.85
C ASP A 130 22.91 -10.51 17.60
N LEU A 131 21.95 -11.21 16.99
CA LEU A 131 21.21 -12.31 17.63
C LEU A 131 21.97 -13.63 17.64
N SER A 132 21.85 -14.38 18.73
CA SER A 132 22.26 -15.79 18.78
C SER A 132 21.40 -16.67 17.86
N GLU A 133 21.90 -17.86 17.52
CA GLU A 133 21.15 -18.81 16.67
C GLU A 133 19.78 -19.16 17.25
N GLU A 134 19.67 -19.33 18.57
CA GLU A 134 18.40 -19.65 19.23
C GLU A 134 17.42 -18.46 19.18
N GLU A 135 17.92 -17.23 19.31
CA GLU A 135 17.09 -16.04 19.15
C GLU A 135 16.62 -15.87 17.71
N GLN A 136 17.47 -16.15 16.72
CA GLN A 136 17.09 -16.15 15.31
C GLN A 136 16.01 -17.19 15.02
N LYS A 137 16.13 -18.43 15.54
CA LYS A 137 15.08 -19.46 15.41
C LYS A 137 13.76 -19.01 16.01
N LYS A 138 13.79 -18.40 17.20
CA LYS A 138 12.59 -17.89 17.87
C LYS A 138 11.96 -16.73 17.08
N ALA A 139 12.76 -15.78 16.60
CA ALA A 139 12.30 -14.64 15.81
C ALA A 139 11.68 -15.09 14.49
N GLU A 140 12.33 -16.01 13.77
CA GLU A 140 11.81 -16.56 12.51
C GLU A 140 10.50 -17.32 12.73
N ALA A 141 10.42 -18.19 13.75
CA ALA A 141 9.20 -18.94 14.06
C ALA A 141 8.02 -18.01 14.38
N LEU A 142 8.27 -16.93 15.13
CA LEU A 142 7.27 -15.90 15.41
C LEU A 142 6.89 -15.10 14.15
N PHE A 143 7.85 -14.76 13.31
CA PHE A 143 7.61 -14.07 12.04
C PHE A 143 6.74 -14.89 11.10
N GLN A 144 6.99 -16.19 10.94
CA GLN A 144 6.14 -17.09 10.15
C GLN A 144 4.73 -17.26 10.77
N LYS A 145 4.61 -17.15 12.10
CA LYS A 145 3.32 -17.28 12.79
C LYS A 145 2.45 -16.02 12.67
N PHE A 146 3.05 -14.82 12.63
CA PHE A 146 2.31 -13.55 12.73
C PHE A 146 2.44 -12.66 11.49
N GLY A 147 3.47 -12.84 10.67
CA GLY A 147 3.74 -12.01 9.48
C GLY A 147 4.55 -10.74 9.74
N TYR A 148 5.10 -10.57 10.95
CA TYR A 148 5.94 -9.45 11.37
C TYR A 148 6.76 -9.82 12.62
N ASN A 149 7.70 -8.96 13.02
CA ASN A 149 8.70 -9.21 14.05
C ASN A 149 8.13 -9.12 15.48
N VAL A 150 7.43 -10.17 15.91
CA VAL A 150 6.91 -10.25 17.29
C VAL A 150 8.05 -10.36 18.31
N TYR A 151 9.16 -11.02 17.97
CA TYR A 151 10.29 -11.13 18.90
C TYR A 151 10.85 -9.76 19.31
N LEU A 152 10.95 -8.82 18.36
CA LEU A 152 11.30 -7.44 18.67
C LEU A 152 10.16 -6.71 19.39
N SER A 153 8.91 -6.91 18.96
CA SER A 153 7.73 -6.32 19.59
C SER A 153 7.68 -6.62 21.09
N ASP A 154 7.94 -7.87 21.49
CA ASP A 154 7.88 -8.30 22.89
C ASP A 154 8.92 -7.62 23.79
N GLN A 155 9.99 -7.07 23.20
CA GLN A 155 11.06 -6.37 23.92
C GLN A 155 10.86 -4.85 23.97
N LEU A 156 9.95 -4.32 23.15
CA LEU A 156 9.68 -2.90 23.11
C LEU A 156 8.69 -2.50 24.21
N PRO A 157 8.88 -1.33 24.87
CA PRO A 157 7.90 -0.80 25.80
C PRO A 157 6.51 -0.68 25.15
N LEU A 158 5.47 -1.12 25.87
CA LEU A 158 4.08 -1.00 25.41
C LEU A 158 3.65 0.46 25.22
N ALA A 159 4.24 1.39 25.99
CA ALA A 159 4.00 2.82 25.88
C ALA A 159 5.19 3.57 25.23
N ARG A 160 5.88 2.95 24.26
CA ARG A 160 6.99 3.58 23.54
C ARG A 160 6.55 4.90 22.89
N THR A 161 7.46 5.87 22.82
CA THR A 161 7.24 7.10 22.06
C THR A 161 7.36 6.84 20.57
N ILE A 162 6.57 7.58 19.78
CA ILE A 162 6.68 7.61 18.32
C ILE A 162 6.85 9.06 17.85
N PRO A 163 7.52 9.31 16.72
CA PRO A 163 7.65 10.66 16.15
C PRO A 163 6.28 11.30 15.89
N ASP A 164 6.16 12.61 16.15
CA ASP A 164 5.02 13.40 15.64
C ASP A 164 5.21 13.63 14.14
N THR A 165 4.45 12.90 13.33
CA THR A 165 4.54 12.90 11.86
C THR A 165 3.62 13.93 11.21
N ARG A 166 2.82 14.66 11.99
CA ARG A 166 1.89 15.68 11.50
C ARG A 166 2.64 16.85 10.85
N ASP A 167 1.95 17.59 9.98
CA ASP A 167 2.48 18.87 9.52
C ASP A 167 2.51 19.85 10.71
N PRO A 168 3.57 20.66 10.91
CA PRO A 168 3.64 21.62 12.00
C PRO A 168 2.44 22.57 12.07
N ARG A 169 1.76 22.82 10.95
CA ARG A 169 0.55 23.65 10.90
C ARG A 169 -0.61 23.06 11.71
N CYS A 170 -0.66 21.74 11.88
CA CYS A 170 -1.67 21.07 12.70
C CYS A 170 -1.58 21.43 14.18
N LEU A 171 -0.39 21.80 14.69
CA LEU A 171 -0.18 22.19 16.09
C LEU A 171 -0.88 23.51 16.46
N TRP A 172 -1.16 24.36 15.46
CA TRP A 172 -1.84 25.63 15.67
C TRP A 172 -3.36 25.52 15.61
N LYS A 173 -3.92 24.37 15.21
CA LYS A 173 -5.36 24.14 15.23
C LYS A 173 -5.84 24.12 16.68
N ARG A 174 -6.92 24.86 16.94
CA ARG A 174 -7.63 24.86 18.22
C ARG A 174 -8.97 24.18 18.02
N TYR A 175 -9.28 23.23 18.89
CA TYR A 175 -10.55 22.53 18.90
C TYR A 175 -11.39 23.01 20.08
N SER A 176 -12.71 22.84 19.98
CA SER A 176 -13.63 23.09 21.09
C SER A 176 -13.21 22.29 22.33
N SER A 177 -13.44 22.83 23.53
CA SER A 177 -13.30 22.05 24.76
C SER A 177 -14.44 21.04 24.93
N GLN A 178 -15.57 21.28 24.25
CA GLN A 178 -16.77 20.43 24.25
C GLN A 178 -16.79 19.59 22.98
N LEU A 179 -16.04 18.50 22.95
CA LEU A 179 -16.04 17.52 21.86
C LEU A 179 -16.90 16.30 22.23
N PRO A 180 -17.46 15.59 21.23
CA PRO A 180 -18.20 14.35 21.47
C PRO A 180 -17.33 13.28 22.13
N SER A 181 -17.97 12.37 22.86
CA SER A 181 -17.30 11.21 23.45
C SER A 181 -16.89 10.19 22.38
N LEU A 182 -15.82 9.45 22.65
CA LEU A 182 -15.20 8.47 21.76
C LEU A 182 -15.22 7.06 22.34
N SER A 183 -15.76 6.10 21.60
CA SER A 183 -15.53 4.66 21.78
C SER A 183 -14.53 4.19 20.72
N VAL A 184 -13.44 3.57 21.14
CA VAL A 184 -12.48 2.94 20.20
C VAL A 184 -12.78 1.45 20.11
N ILE A 185 -12.89 0.91 18.90
CA ILE A 185 -13.17 -0.51 18.66
C ILE A 185 -11.93 -1.13 18.03
N LEU A 186 -11.40 -2.17 18.66
CA LEU A 186 -10.27 -2.97 18.20
C LEU A 186 -10.74 -4.39 17.90
N ILE A 187 -10.69 -4.77 16.63
CA ILE A 187 -11.05 -6.12 16.19
C ILE A 187 -9.77 -6.95 15.96
N PHE A 188 -9.79 -8.22 16.36
CA PHE A 188 -8.62 -9.08 16.17
C PHE A 188 -8.94 -10.56 16.00
N VAL A 189 -8.04 -11.25 15.30
CA VAL A 189 -7.95 -12.70 15.26
C VAL A 189 -6.47 -13.08 15.34
N ASN A 190 -6.09 -13.85 16.36
CA ASN A 190 -4.72 -14.37 16.52
C ASN A 190 -3.62 -13.31 16.42
N GLU A 191 -3.89 -12.11 16.93
CA GLU A 191 -2.91 -11.03 17.01
C GLU A 191 -1.85 -11.33 18.09
N ALA A 192 -0.66 -10.74 17.98
CA ALA A 192 0.36 -10.89 19.02
C ALA A 192 -0.03 -10.09 20.29
N LEU A 193 0.17 -10.66 21.48
CA LEU A 193 -0.24 -10.04 22.74
C LEU A 193 0.42 -8.66 22.93
N SER A 194 1.75 -8.56 22.71
CA SER A 194 2.49 -7.30 22.83
C SER A 194 1.99 -6.22 21.87
N VAL A 195 1.46 -6.60 20.71
CA VAL A 195 0.93 -5.67 19.71
C VAL A 195 -0.42 -5.11 20.11
N ILE A 196 -1.36 -5.95 20.55
CA ILE A 196 -2.67 -5.49 21.06
C ILE A 196 -2.47 -4.59 22.28
N GLN A 197 -1.62 -5.02 23.21
CA GLN A 197 -1.33 -4.23 24.42
C GLN A 197 -0.71 -2.87 24.08
N ARG A 198 0.18 -2.81 23.06
CA ARG A 198 0.75 -1.54 22.58
C ARG A 198 -0.32 -0.65 21.95
N ALA A 199 -1.25 -1.21 21.19
CA ALA A 199 -2.37 -0.44 20.63
C ALA A 199 -3.23 0.18 21.76
N ILE A 200 -3.61 -0.62 22.76
CA ILE A 200 -4.37 -0.15 23.94
C ILE A 200 -3.60 0.96 24.67
N ALA A 201 -2.32 0.74 25.00
CA ALA A 201 -1.49 1.71 25.70
C ALA A 201 -1.31 3.02 24.90
N SER A 202 -1.14 2.91 23.58
CA SER A 202 -1.05 4.04 22.65
C SER A 202 -2.33 4.88 22.65
N ILE A 203 -3.50 4.24 22.56
CA ILE A 203 -4.81 4.93 22.58
C ILE A 203 -5.02 5.63 23.92
N ILE A 204 -4.80 4.94 25.05
CA ILE A 204 -5.01 5.52 26.39
C ILE A 204 -4.08 6.70 26.63
N SER A 205 -2.79 6.57 26.29
CA SER A 205 -1.79 7.61 26.58
C SER A 205 -1.90 8.86 25.70
N ARG A 206 -2.49 8.76 24.50
CA ARG A 206 -2.54 9.85 23.51
C ARG A 206 -3.95 10.34 23.21
N THR A 207 -4.94 9.92 23.98
CA THR A 207 -6.31 10.42 23.91
C THR A 207 -6.67 11.11 25.22
N PRO A 208 -7.17 12.36 25.20
CA PRO A 208 -7.58 13.04 26.42
C PRO A 208 -8.64 12.22 27.21
N PRO A 209 -8.48 12.01 28.53
CA PRO A 209 -9.35 11.12 29.30
C PRO A 209 -10.83 11.49 29.26
N GLN A 210 -11.16 12.78 29.14
CA GLN A 210 -12.54 13.26 29.03
C GLN A 210 -13.21 12.92 27.69
N LEU A 211 -12.42 12.56 26.66
CA LEU A 211 -12.93 12.17 25.35
C LEU A 211 -13.06 10.65 25.23
N LEU A 212 -12.11 9.89 25.79
CA LEU A 212 -12.09 8.43 25.70
C LEU A 212 -13.07 7.81 26.69
N LYS A 213 -14.24 7.39 26.21
CA LYS A 213 -15.26 6.74 27.03
C LYS A 213 -14.95 5.27 27.29
N GLU A 214 -14.53 4.55 26.26
CA GLU A 214 -14.27 3.12 26.30
C GLU A 214 -13.42 2.64 25.12
N ILE A 215 -12.74 1.52 25.31
CA ILE A 215 -12.09 0.72 24.27
C ILE A 215 -12.74 -0.67 24.27
N ILE A 216 -13.26 -1.08 23.12
CA ILE A 216 -13.99 -2.32 22.93
C ILE A 216 -13.14 -3.25 22.08
N LEU A 217 -12.69 -4.33 22.70
CA LEU A 217 -11.92 -5.41 22.10
C LEU A 217 -12.89 -6.48 21.60
N VAL A 218 -12.87 -6.77 20.29
CA VAL A 218 -13.69 -7.83 19.69
C VAL A 218 -12.77 -8.95 19.20
N ASP A 219 -12.78 -10.06 19.93
CA ASP A 219 -12.07 -11.29 19.58
C ASP A 219 -12.94 -12.11 18.61
N ASP A 220 -12.58 -12.10 17.33
CA ASP A 220 -13.26 -12.87 16.28
C ASP A 220 -12.72 -14.31 16.23
N PHE A 221 -12.91 -15.03 17.34
CA PHE A 221 -12.60 -16.45 17.49
C PHE A 221 -11.11 -16.80 17.39
N SER A 222 -10.26 -16.08 18.12
CA SER A 222 -8.83 -16.39 18.23
C SER A 222 -8.58 -17.76 18.89
N SER A 223 -7.61 -18.50 18.36
CA SER A 223 -7.08 -19.75 18.91
C SER A 223 -5.84 -19.54 19.78
N ASN A 224 -5.18 -18.38 19.72
CA ASN A 224 -4.04 -18.07 20.58
C ASN A 224 -4.46 -17.97 22.06
N GLY A 225 -3.96 -18.89 22.89
CA GLY A 225 -4.28 -18.98 24.33
C GLY A 225 -3.88 -17.73 25.13
N GLU A 226 -2.82 -17.03 24.72
CA GLU A 226 -2.38 -15.77 25.34
C GLU A 226 -3.45 -14.68 25.25
N LEU A 227 -4.25 -14.67 24.18
CA LEU A 227 -5.34 -13.71 24.00
C LEU A 227 -6.57 -14.04 24.83
N LYS A 228 -6.54 -15.14 25.60
CA LYS A 228 -7.59 -15.53 26.53
C LYS A 228 -7.24 -15.03 27.93
N ALA A 229 -6.64 -15.89 28.75
CA ALA A 229 -6.42 -15.63 30.17
C ALA A 229 -5.56 -14.37 30.44
N HIS A 230 -4.44 -14.21 29.73
CA HIS A 230 -3.54 -13.07 29.96
C HIS A 230 -4.17 -11.74 29.57
N LEU A 231 -4.80 -11.66 28.39
CA LEU A 231 -5.50 -10.45 27.98
C LEU A 231 -6.68 -10.11 28.92
N ASP A 232 -7.42 -11.11 29.41
CA ASP A 232 -8.50 -10.90 30.38
C ASP A 232 -7.99 -10.35 31.72
N GLU A 233 -6.83 -10.80 32.17
CA GLU A 233 -6.18 -10.29 33.39
C GLU A 233 -5.71 -8.83 33.22
N GLU A 234 -5.07 -8.52 32.09
CA GLU A 234 -4.67 -7.16 31.74
C GLU A 234 -5.87 -6.20 31.70
N ILE A 235 -6.98 -6.63 31.09
CA ILE A 235 -8.22 -5.85 31.07
C ILE A 235 -8.74 -5.57 32.48
N LYS A 236 -8.70 -6.56 33.37
CA LYS A 236 -9.09 -6.36 34.78
C LYS A 236 -8.18 -5.32 35.47
N LEU A 237 -6.88 -5.36 35.23
CA LEU A 237 -5.92 -4.42 35.80
C LEU A 237 -6.17 -2.96 35.34
N TYR A 238 -6.44 -2.75 34.05
CA TYR A 238 -6.85 -1.43 33.56
C TYR A 238 -8.16 -0.96 34.19
N ASN A 239 -9.15 -1.85 34.29
CA ASN A 239 -10.46 -1.52 34.84
C ASN A 239 -10.46 -1.28 36.36
N GLN A 240 -9.47 -1.77 37.10
CA GLN A 240 -9.27 -1.39 38.50
C GLN A 240 -8.94 0.10 38.65
N LYS A 241 -8.19 0.67 37.69
CA LYS A 241 -7.83 2.10 37.68
C LYS A 241 -8.89 2.97 37.01
N SER A 242 -9.58 2.44 36.01
CA SER A 242 -10.58 3.16 35.22
C SER A 242 -11.76 2.23 34.91
N PRO A 243 -12.73 2.12 35.84
CA PRO A 243 -13.83 1.18 35.72
C PRO A 243 -14.60 1.33 34.40
N GLY A 244 -14.71 0.22 33.66
CA GLY A 244 -15.46 0.16 32.40
C GLY A 244 -14.72 0.70 31.18
N LEU A 245 -13.46 1.13 31.31
CA LEU A 245 -12.65 1.64 30.21
C LEU A 245 -12.40 0.56 29.15
N LEU A 246 -12.03 -0.65 29.55
CA LEU A 246 -11.79 -1.76 28.63
C LEU A 246 -12.94 -2.77 28.68
N LYS A 247 -13.48 -3.11 27.51
CA LYS A 247 -14.49 -4.16 27.34
C LYS A 247 -13.98 -5.18 26.35
N ILE A 248 -14.23 -6.46 26.59
CA ILE A 248 -13.92 -7.54 25.65
C ILE A 248 -15.17 -8.33 25.30
N ILE A 249 -15.35 -8.61 24.02
CA ILE A 249 -16.42 -9.42 23.45
C ILE A 249 -15.76 -10.53 22.66
N ARG A 250 -16.15 -11.78 22.94
CA ARG A 250 -15.60 -12.96 22.26
C ARG A 250 -16.69 -13.63 21.44
N HIS A 251 -16.44 -13.81 20.16
CA HIS A 251 -17.32 -14.62 19.32
C HIS A 251 -17.13 -16.11 19.59
N ALA A 252 -18.23 -16.86 19.53
CA ALA A 252 -18.22 -18.32 19.68
C ALA A 252 -17.77 -19.04 18.40
N GLU A 253 -17.79 -18.33 17.27
CA GLU A 253 -17.35 -18.78 15.95
C GLU A 253 -16.76 -17.60 15.18
N ARG A 254 -15.98 -17.87 14.13
CA ARG A 254 -15.37 -16.81 13.31
C ARG A 254 -16.45 -16.18 12.41
N LYS A 255 -16.78 -14.92 12.66
CA LYS A 255 -17.80 -14.17 11.89
C LYS A 255 -17.21 -13.33 10.75
N GLY A 256 -15.92 -13.01 10.80
CA GLY A 256 -15.25 -12.17 9.83
C GLY A 256 -15.28 -10.68 10.19
N LEU A 257 -14.47 -9.91 9.45
CA LEU A 257 -14.11 -8.53 9.77
C LEU A 257 -15.33 -7.61 9.89
N ALA A 258 -16.22 -7.61 8.90
CA ALA A 258 -17.39 -6.72 8.86
C ALA A 258 -18.35 -7.01 10.04
N ALA A 259 -18.62 -8.28 10.31
CA ALA A 259 -19.48 -8.68 11.42
C ALA A 259 -18.85 -8.36 12.78
N ALA A 260 -17.55 -8.57 12.96
CA ALA A 260 -16.83 -8.19 14.19
C ALA A 260 -16.85 -6.67 14.43
N ARG A 261 -16.69 -5.86 13.38
CA ARG A 261 -16.85 -4.39 13.46
C ARG A 261 -18.26 -4.00 13.91
N ASN A 262 -19.29 -4.67 13.37
CA ASN A 262 -20.68 -4.44 13.78
C ASN A 262 -20.91 -4.78 15.25
N THR A 263 -20.41 -5.92 15.74
CA THR A 263 -20.46 -6.30 17.16
C THR A 263 -19.86 -5.21 18.06
N GLY A 264 -18.68 -4.69 17.70
CA GLY A 264 -18.04 -3.62 18.46
C GLY A 264 -18.86 -2.32 18.47
N ARG A 265 -19.46 -1.95 17.33
CA ARG A 265 -20.33 -0.77 17.24
C ARG A 265 -21.59 -0.93 18.08
N GLU A 266 -22.18 -2.12 18.09
CA GLU A 266 -23.38 -2.44 18.88
C GLU A 266 -23.15 -2.33 20.38
N ALA A 267 -21.96 -2.68 20.85
CA ALA A 267 -21.56 -2.52 22.24
C ALA A 267 -21.15 -1.09 22.63
N ALA A 268 -20.89 -0.22 21.65
CA ALA A 268 -20.43 1.15 21.88
C ALA A 268 -21.53 2.07 22.40
N THR A 269 -21.16 2.94 23.33
CA THR A 269 -22.06 3.85 24.05
C THR A 269 -21.66 5.32 23.94
N ALA A 270 -20.53 5.64 23.29
CA ALA A 270 -20.12 7.01 23.02
C ALA A 270 -20.85 7.63 21.82
N ASP A 271 -20.63 8.91 21.57
CA ASP A 271 -21.24 9.63 20.44
C ASP A 271 -20.58 9.24 19.11
N VAL A 272 -19.27 9.04 19.13
CA VAL A 272 -18.44 8.68 17.99
C VAL A 272 -17.78 7.32 18.23
N VAL A 273 -17.74 6.50 17.18
CA VAL A 273 -16.95 5.26 17.15
C VAL A 273 -15.74 5.45 16.25
N ALA A 274 -14.55 5.07 16.72
CA ALA A 274 -13.37 4.87 15.89
C ALA A 274 -13.06 3.38 15.82
N ILE A 275 -13.16 2.80 14.63
CA ILE A 275 -12.87 1.40 14.36
C ILE A 275 -11.44 1.32 13.86
N LEU A 276 -10.54 0.76 14.67
CA LEU A 276 -9.12 0.59 14.33
C LEU A 276 -8.77 -0.90 14.22
N ASP A 277 -7.69 -1.18 13.51
CA ASP A 277 -7.05 -2.49 13.56
C ASP A 277 -6.32 -2.68 14.90
N ALA A 278 -6.13 -3.93 15.34
CA ALA A 278 -5.50 -4.22 16.63
C ALA A 278 -3.96 -4.05 16.65
N HIS A 279 -3.36 -3.66 15.53
CA HIS A 279 -1.93 -3.50 15.34
C HIS A 279 -1.59 -2.09 14.88
N VAL A 280 -1.98 -1.12 15.71
CA VAL A 280 -1.82 0.32 15.45
C VAL A 280 -1.12 1.03 16.60
N GLU A 281 -0.50 2.17 16.30
CA GLU A 281 -0.09 3.16 17.28
C GLU A 281 -0.61 4.54 16.84
N VAL A 282 -1.51 5.15 17.63
CA VAL A 282 -2.06 6.46 17.31
C VAL A 282 -1.03 7.56 17.58
N ASN A 283 -1.01 8.62 16.76
CA ASN A 283 -0.15 9.78 17.00
C ASN A 283 -0.77 10.71 18.06
N VAL A 284 0.03 11.63 18.60
CA VAL A 284 -0.47 12.68 19.49
C VAL A 284 -1.52 13.54 18.77
N GLY A 285 -2.62 13.86 19.45
CA GLY A 285 -3.68 14.72 18.92
C GLY A 285 -4.45 14.13 17.73
N TRP A 286 -4.56 12.79 17.65
CA TRP A 286 -5.26 12.10 16.56
C TRP A 286 -6.78 12.19 16.67
N ALA A 287 -7.34 12.27 17.89
CA ALA A 287 -8.78 12.14 18.15
C ALA A 287 -9.52 13.46 17.97
N GLU A 288 -8.94 14.57 18.40
CA GLU A 288 -9.57 15.89 18.40
C GLU A 288 -9.97 16.38 17.00
N PRO A 289 -9.13 16.24 15.94
CA PRO A 289 -9.54 16.56 14.57
C PRO A 289 -10.74 15.73 14.10
N ILE A 290 -10.76 14.43 14.43
CA ILE A 290 -11.85 13.50 14.09
C ILE A 290 -13.15 13.94 14.75
N LEU A 291 -13.11 14.12 16.07
CA LEU A 291 -14.28 14.46 16.88
C LEU A 291 -14.84 15.82 16.52
N ALA A 292 -13.96 16.81 16.30
CA ALA A 292 -14.37 18.14 15.85
C ALA A 292 -15.04 18.09 14.47
N ARG A 293 -14.52 17.26 13.55
CA ARG A 293 -15.10 17.16 12.21
C ARG A 293 -16.47 16.51 12.22
N ILE A 294 -16.64 15.41 12.94
CA ILE A 294 -17.92 14.71 13.05
C ILE A 294 -18.95 15.54 13.82
N GLN A 295 -18.51 16.35 14.79
CA GLN A 295 -19.39 17.29 15.50
C GLN A 295 -19.97 18.36 14.56
N GLN A 296 -19.19 18.84 13.58
CA GLN A 296 -19.66 19.80 12.58
C GLN A 296 -20.68 19.20 11.61
N ASP A 297 -20.46 17.95 11.20
CA ASP A 297 -21.35 17.24 10.29
C ASP A 297 -21.36 15.74 10.64
N ARG A 298 -22.44 15.30 11.29
CA ARG A 298 -22.61 13.93 11.76
C ARG A 298 -22.60 12.88 10.64
N THR A 299 -22.80 13.32 9.39
CA THR A 299 -22.89 12.45 8.21
C THR A 299 -21.53 12.20 7.53
N VAL A 300 -20.47 12.76 8.09
CA VAL A 300 -19.09 12.55 7.62
C VAL A 300 -18.51 11.31 8.29
N ILE A 301 -17.97 10.40 7.48
CA ILE A 301 -17.06 9.34 7.93
C ILE A 301 -15.64 9.79 7.64
N VAL A 302 -14.77 9.69 8.64
CA VAL A 302 -13.40 10.17 8.52
C VAL A 302 -12.40 9.02 8.53
N SER A 303 -11.37 9.16 7.71
CA SER A 303 -10.19 8.28 7.66
C SER A 303 -8.98 9.09 8.18
N PRO A 304 -8.19 8.58 9.14
CA PRO A 304 -6.91 9.22 9.49
C PRO A 304 -5.90 8.99 8.36
N VAL A 305 -4.79 9.73 8.39
CA VAL A 305 -3.64 9.38 7.54
C VAL A 305 -2.89 8.20 8.17
N PHE A 306 -2.64 7.18 7.36
CA PHE A 306 -1.91 5.98 7.76
C PHE A 306 -0.41 6.21 7.66
N ASP A 307 0.31 6.19 8.77
CA ASP A 307 1.76 5.99 8.76
C ASP A 307 2.08 4.49 8.78
N LYS A 308 3.25 4.11 8.30
CA LYS A 308 3.67 2.71 8.25
C LYS A 308 4.58 2.38 9.42
N ILE A 309 4.28 1.30 10.12
CA ILE A 309 5.25 0.63 11.00
C ILE A 309 5.80 -0.56 10.22
N HIS A 310 7.11 -0.60 10.05
CA HIS A 310 7.77 -1.66 9.31
C HIS A 310 7.60 -3.03 9.98
N PHE A 311 7.31 -4.07 9.20
CA PHE A 311 7.07 -5.42 9.73
C PHE A 311 8.33 -6.04 10.39
N ASP A 312 9.53 -5.63 9.98
CA ASP A 312 10.82 -6.17 10.40
C ASP A 312 11.44 -5.35 11.55
N THR A 313 11.60 -4.04 11.38
CA THR A 313 12.29 -3.18 12.37
C THR A 313 11.34 -2.53 13.39
N LEU A 314 10.02 -2.55 13.13
CA LEU A 314 9.01 -1.82 13.90
C LEU A 314 9.25 -0.31 13.96
N GLU A 315 10.08 0.24 13.07
CA GLU A 315 10.30 1.68 12.91
C GLU A 315 9.11 2.32 12.19
N LEU A 316 8.85 3.59 12.54
CA LEU A 316 7.78 4.38 11.93
C LEU A 316 8.29 5.12 10.69
N GLU A 317 7.65 4.87 9.55
CA GLU A 317 7.80 5.60 8.31
C GLU A 317 6.60 6.53 8.08
N LYS A 318 6.89 7.83 7.90
CA LYS A 318 5.87 8.83 7.59
C LYS A 318 5.39 8.67 6.15
N TYR A 319 4.09 8.47 5.97
CA TYR A 319 3.47 8.41 4.64
C TYR A 319 2.97 9.78 4.17
N ALA A 320 2.99 9.99 2.86
CA ALA A 320 2.41 11.18 2.25
C ALA A 320 0.88 11.19 2.39
N LEU A 321 0.30 12.39 2.37
CA LEU A 321 -1.15 12.53 2.30
C LEU A 321 -1.64 12.12 0.90
N ALA A 322 -2.67 11.30 0.85
CA ALA A 322 -3.34 10.85 -0.37
C ALA A 322 -4.85 10.74 -0.11
N VAL A 323 -5.63 10.61 -1.18
CA VAL A 323 -7.03 10.17 -1.07
C VAL A 323 -7.11 8.66 -1.22
N ASP A 324 -8.10 8.05 -0.59
CA ASP A 324 -8.34 6.62 -0.69
C ASP A 324 -9.23 6.36 -1.92
N GLY A 325 -8.78 5.49 -2.82
CA GLY A 325 -9.51 5.03 -3.99
C GLY A 325 -9.54 3.51 -4.08
N PHE A 326 -10.09 2.99 -5.17
CA PHE A 326 -10.07 1.55 -5.48
C PHE A 326 -10.02 1.28 -7.00
N ASN A 327 -9.62 0.06 -7.40
CA ASN A 327 -9.66 -0.42 -8.79
C ASN A 327 -10.94 -1.25 -9.08
N TRP A 328 -11.12 -1.76 -10.30
CA TRP A 328 -12.33 -2.54 -10.66
C TRP A 328 -12.43 -3.92 -10.01
N GLU A 329 -11.35 -4.46 -9.44
CA GLU A 329 -11.41 -5.65 -8.58
C GLU A 329 -11.84 -5.30 -7.14
N LEU A 330 -12.03 -4.00 -6.87
CA LEU A 330 -12.33 -3.38 -5.57
C LEU A 330 -11.16 -3.45 -4.57
N TRP A 331 -9.93 -3.53 -5.07
CA TRP A 331 -8.74 -3.33 -4.27
C TRP A 331 -8.53 -1.86 -3.98
N CYS A 332 -8.31 -1.54 -2.70
CA CYS A 332 -8.01 -0.18 -2.29
C CYS A 332 -6.61 0.25 -2.72
N ARG A 333 -6.47 1.55 -2.96
CA ARG A 333 -5.22 2.19 -3.35
C ARG A 333 -5.19 3.63 -2.86
N TYR A 334 -3.99 4.20 -2.86
CA TYR A 334 -3.80 5.64 -2.70
C TYR A 334 -3.84 6.32 -4.06
N ASP A 335 -4.70 7.33 -4.18
CA ASP A 335 -4.78 8.18 -5.36
C ASP A 335 -4.31 9.62 -5.04
N SER A 336 -3.97 10.35 -6.11
CA SER A 336 -3.46 11.71 -6.01
C SER A 336 -4.48 12.68 -5.42
N LEU A 337 -3.98 13.70 -4.73
CA LEU A 337 -4.83 14.72 -4.12
C LEU A 337 -5.62 15.50 -5.18
N PRO A 338 -6.91 15.81 -4.92
CA PRO A 338 -7.70 16.63 -5.82
C PRO A 338 -7.07 18.00 -6.02
N LYS A 339 -6.99 18.47 -7.28
CA LYS A 339 -6.47 19.82 -7.60
C LYS A 339 -7.15 20.92 -6.78
N ALA A 340 -8.47 20.83 -6.61
CA ALA A 340 -9.23 21.78 -5.81
C ALA A 340 -8.78 21.87 -4.35
N TRP A 341 -8.28 20.78 -3.76
CA TRP A 341 -7.71 20.81 -2.41
C TRP A 341 -6.30 21.41 -2.41
N VAL A 342 -5.47 21.06 -3.39
CA VAL A 342 -4.12 21.63 -3.55
C VAL A 342 -4.17 23.16 -3.69
N ASP A 343 -5.14 23.66 -4.47
CA ASP A 343 -5.34 25.08 -4.71
C ASP A 343 -5.82 25.86 -3.45
N LEU A 344 -6.27 25.18 -2.37
CA LEU A 344 -6.60 25.82 -1.08
C LEU A 344 -5.37 26.33 -0.34
N HIS A 345 -4.18 25.78 -0.61
CA HIS A 345 -2.93 26.07 0.10
C HIS A 345 -3.01 25.86 1.63
N ASP A 346 -3.99 25.10 2.11
CA ASP A 346 -4.13 24.69 3.52
C ASP A 346 -3.97 23.17 3.66
N VAL A 347 -2.78 22.73 4.03
CA VAL A 347 -2.48 21.30 4.21
C VAL A 347 -3.20 20.66 5.39
N THR A 348 -3.83 21.47 6.24
CA THR A 348 -4.56 21.00 7.42
C THR A 348 -6.05 20.81 7.13
N ALA A 349 -6.52 21.25 5.96
CA ALA A 349 -7.91 21.12 5.56
C ALA A 349 -8.27 19.65 5.30
N PRO A 350 -9.49 19.20 5.70
CA PRO A 350 -10.00 17.89 5.33
C PRO A 350 -9.96 17.68 3.81
N VAL A 351 -9.57 16.48 3.37
CA VAL A 351 -9.56 16.09 1.95
C VAL A 351 -10.77 15.22 1.67
N LYS A 352 -11.62 15.59 0.70
CA LYS A 352 -12.68 14.68 0.24
C LYS A 352 -12.06 13.45 -0.40
N SER A 353 -12.52 12.27 0.00
CA SER A 353 -11.96 11.00 -0.45
C SER A 353 -13.05 10.13 -1.10
N PRO A 354 -12.80 9.52 -2.28
CA PRO A 354 -13.74 8.60 -2.91
C PRO A 354 -14.09 7.39 -2.06
N SER A 355 -13.10 6.88 -1.35
CA SER A 355 -13.18 5.69 -0.51
C SER A 355 -12.69 5.97 0.91
N ILE A 356 -12.86 4.98 1.77
CA ILE A 356 -12.06 4.76 2.97
C ILE A 356 -11.12 3.57 2.75
N MET A 357 -10.02 3.51 3.49
CA MET A 357 -9.11 2.37 3.46
C MET A 357 -9.59 1.22 4.36
N GLY A 358 -9.65 1.39 5.68
CA GLY A 358 -10.01 0.31 6.59
C GLY A 358 -10.26 0.77 8.03
N ILE A 359 -9.38 1.63 8.54
CA ILE A 359 -9.62 2.38 9.78
C ILE A 359 -10.55 3.54 9.48
N LEU A 360 -11.57 3.74 10.31
CA LEU A 360 -12.54 4.82 10.15
C LEU A 360 -13.04 5.32 11.50
N ALA A 361 -13.54 6.56 11.51
CA ALA A 361 -14.38 7.05 12.59
C ALA A 361 -15.67 7.68 12.05
N ALA A 362 -16.76 7.48 12.78
CA ALA A 362 -18.09 7.94 12.39
C ALA A 362 -18.95 8.22 13.61
N ASN A 363 -19.97 9.08 13.44
CA ASN A 363 -21.03 9.19 14.43
C ASN A 363 -21.73 7.82 14.57
N ARG A 364 -21.87 7.33 15.81
CA ARG A 364 -22.34 5.96 16.09
C ARG A 364 -23.77 5.72 15.59
N LEU A 365 -24.64 6.71 15.75
CA LEU A 365 -26.05 6.63 15.33
C LEU A 365 -26.16 6.74 13.81
N PHE A 366 -25.43 7.66 13.19
CA PHE A 366 -25.40 7.75 11.73
C PHE A 366 -24.95 6.44 11.08
N LEU A 367 -23.89 5.80 11.60
CA LEU A 367 -23.41 4.53 11.07
C LEU A 367 -24.48 3.43 11.14
N GLU A 368 -25.29 3.42 12.21
CA GLU A 368 -26.43 2.52 12.38
C GLU A 368 -27.59 2.86 11.44
N GLU A 369 -27.94 4.15 11.29
CA GLU A 369 -28.99 4.65 10.39
C GLU A 369 -28.76 4.22 8.94
N ILE A 370 -27.50 4.25 8.50
CA ILE A 370 -27.13 3.81 7.15
C ILE A 370 -26.94 2.29 7.04
N GLY A 371 -27.14 1.51 8.11
CA GLY A 371 -27.12 0.04 8.09
C GLY A 371 -25.78 -0.63 8.42
N SER A 372 -24.91 0.03 9.18
CA SER A 372 -23.60 -0.47 9.67
C SER A 372 -22.74 -1.06 8.54
N LEU A 373 -21.84 -2.03 8.75
CA LEU A 373 -21.14 -2.71 7.64
C LEU A 373 -21.98 -3.89 7.12
N ASP A 374 -21.75 -4.34 5.88
CA ASP A 374 -22.41 -5.54 5.34
C ASP A 374 -22.03 -6.83 6.07
N GLY A 375 -22.87 -7.23 7.03
CA GLY A 375 -22.72 -8.49 7.78
C GLY A 375 -22.80 -9.75 6.93
N GLY A 376 -23.25 -9.67 5.65
CA GLY A 376 -23.20 -10.78 4.71
C GLY A 376 -21.85 -10.98 4.01
N MET A 377 -20.86 -10.12 4.29
CA MET A 377 -19.50 -10.26 3.76
C MET A 377 -18.71 -11.34 4.49
N ALA A 378 -18.02 -12.17 3.71
CA ALA A 378 -17.25 -13.29 4.24
C ALA A 378 -15.82 -12.84 4.58
N THR A 379 -15.34 -13.19 5.77
CA THR A 379 -13.94 -13.09 6.22
C THR A 379 -13.31 -11.70 6.13
N TYR A 380 -12.92 -11.22 4.95
CA TYR A 380 -12.13 -10.01 4.74
C TYR A 380 -12.31 -9.46 3.31
N GLY A 381 -12.36 -8.13 3.18
CA GLY A 381 -12.21 -7.40 1.92
C GLY A 381 -13.53 -6.99 1.27
N GLY A 382 -13.51 -5.83 0.62
CA GLY A 382 -14.65 -5.19 -0.04
C GLY A 382 -15.55 -4.36 0.89
N GLU A 383 -15.45 -4.52 2.22
CA GLU A 383 -16.34 -3.84 3.17
C GLU A 383 -16.10 -2.33 3.25
N ASN A 384 -14.85 -1.93 3.07
CA ASN A 384 -14.39 -0.56 2.95
C ASN A 384 -14.97 0.11 1.69
N VAL A 385 -14.91 -0.55 0.54
CA VAL A 385 -15.47 -0.05 -0.72
C VAL A 385 -17.00 -0.02 -0.64
N GLU A 386 -17.65 -1.06 -0.12
CA GLU A 386 -19.11 -1.09 0.09
C GLU A 386 -19.60 0.10 0.91
N LEU A 387 -18.99 0.31 2.07
CA LEU A 387 -19.35 1.43 2.94
C LEU A 387 -19.11 2.76 2.23
N SER A 388 -18.04 2.87 1.44
CA SER A 388 -17.72 4.08 0.69
C SER A 388 -18.76 4.44 -0.35
N LEU A 389 -19.14 3.45 -1.17
CA LEU A 389 -20.17 3.61 -2.18
C LEU A 389 -21.49 4.01 -1.54
N ARG A 390 -21.88 3.34 -0.45
CA ARG A 390 -23.10 3.64 0.28
C ARG A 390 -23.09 5.04 0.88
N VAL A 391 -22.03 5.43 1.59
CA VAL A 391 -21.97 6.76 2.25
C VAL A 391 -22.15 7.86 1.22
N TRP A 392 -21.41 7.82 0.11
CA TRP A 392 -21.52 8.84 -0.92
C TRP A 392 -22.86 8.81 -1.66
N GLN A 393 -23.33 7.64 -2.09
CA GLN A 393 -24.58 7.54 -2.83
C GLN A 393 -25.79 7.91 -1.95
N CYS A 394 -25.73 7.66 -0.64
CA CYS A 394 -26.85 7.89 0.27
C CYS A 394 -26.76 9.21 1.06
N GLY A 395 -25.95 10.17 0.59
CA GLY A 395 -25.95 11.57 1.08
C GLY A 395 -24.97 11.91 2.20
N GLY A 396 -24.15 10.97 2.65
CA GLY A 396 -23.00 11.23 3.52
C GLY A 396 -21.76 11.66 2.73
N ARG A 397 -20.62 11.79 3.43
CA ARG A 397 -19.33 12.15 2.83
C ARG A 397 -18.19 11.39 3.49
N ILE A 398 -17.12 11.19 2.75
CA ILE A 398 -15.87 10.63 3.27
C ILE A 398 -14.75 11.65 3.16
N GLU A 399 -14.00 11.79 4.26
CA GLU A 399 -12.88 12.72 4.32
C GLU A 399 -11.64 12.11 4.98
N VAL A 400 -10.46 12.38 4.42
CA VAL A 400 -9.16 12.11 5.06
C VAL A 400 -8.74 13.36 5.83
N LEU A 401 -8.34 13.19 7.09
CA LEU A 401 -7.95 14.31 7.96
C LEU A 401 -6.42 14.38 8.13
N PRO A 402 -5.71 15.36 7.52
CA PRO A 402 -4.24 15.41 7.55
C PRO A 402 -3.63 15.50 8.95
N CYS A 403 -4.36 16.12 9.88
CA CYS A 403 -3.93 16.31 11.27
C CYS A 403 -4.23 15.13 12.19
N SER A 404 -5.00 14.13 11.74
CA SER A 404 -5.21 12.87 12.45
C SER A 404 -4.36 11.79 11.78
N ARG A 405 -3.41 11.22 12.53
CA ARG A 405 -2.49 10.22 12.01
C ARG A 405 -2.47 8.99 12.90
N VAL A 406 -2.54 7.82 12.28
CA VAL A 406 -2.48 6.52 12.94
C VAL A 406 -1.43 5.69 12.24
N ALA A 407 -0.45 5.21 13.00
CA ALA A 407 0.56 4.31 12.50
C ALA A 407 0.01 2.88 12.47
N HIS A 408 0.14 2.20 11.33
CA HIS A 408 -0.36 0.85 11.11
C HIS A 408 0.80 -0.11 10.86
N LEU A 409 0.83 -1.23 11.57
CA LEU A 409 1.83 -2.28 11.37
C LEU A 409 1.57 -3.05 10.08
N GLU A 410 2.47 -2.87 9.13
CA GLU A 410 2.47 -3.67 7.91
C GLU A 410 2.72 -5.13 8.25
N ARG A 411 2.00 -6.01 7.55
CA ARG A 411 2.27 -7.45 7.58
C ARG A 411 2.95 -7.83 6.28
N HIS A 412 4.01 -8.63 6.38
CA HIS A 412 4.58 -9.29 5.21
C HIS A 412 3.62 -10.35 4.63
N HIS A 413 2.95 -11.11 5.50
CA HIS A 413 1.96 -12.11 5.10
C HIS A 413 0.82 -12.25 6.13
N LYS A 414 -0.31 -12.84 5.72
CA LYS A 414 -1.51 -13.02 6.55
C LYS A 414 -1.71 -14.50 6.94
N PRO A 415 -1.10 -14.98 8.04
CA PRO A 415 -1.06 -16.41 8.36
C PRO A 415 -2.43 -17.03 8.69
N TYR A 416 -3.40 -16.21 9.14
CA TYR A 416 -4.77 -16.64 9.43
C TYR A 416 -5.70 -16.72 8.22
N ALA A 417 -5.17 -16.44 7.01
CA ALA A 417 -5.94 -16.33 5.78
C ALA A 417 -5.08 -16.65 4.55
N LEU A 418 -4.68 -17.93 4.43
CA LEU A 418 -3.79 -18.42 3.37
C LEU A 418 -4.36 -18.28 1.96
N ASP A 419 -5.68 -18.46 1.80
CA ASP A 419 -6.38 -18.19 0.55
C ASP A 419 -7.61 -17.31 0.81
N LEU A 420 -7.56 -16.09 0.29
CA LEU A 420 -8.65 -15.11 0.37
C LEU A 420 -9.36 -14.91 -0.98
N SER A 421 -8.92 -15.60 -2.05
CA SER A 421 -9.41 -15.37 -3.41
C SER A 421 -10.93 -15.45 -3.50
N LEU A 422 -11.51 -16.57 -3.06
CA LEU A 422 -12.97 -16.79 -3.12
C LEU A 422 -13.75 -15.81 -2.22
N PRO A 423 -13.40 -15.59 -0.93
CA PRO A 423 -14.05 -14.54 -0.13
C PRO A 423 -13.99 -13.15 -0.75
N LEU A 424 -12.85 -12.76 -1.33
CA LEU A 424 -12.67 -11.45 -1.97
C LEU A 424 -13.53 -11.32 -3.23
N MET A 425 -13.49 -12.30 -4.12
CA MET A 425 -14.35 -12.35 -5.31
C MET A 425 -15.82 -12.29 -4.92
N ARG A 426 -16.23 -13.12 -3.95
CA ARG A 426 -17.61 -13.15 -3.46
C ARG A 426 -18.05 -11.78 -2.92
N ASN A 427 -17.25 -11.16 -2.06
CA ASN A 427 -17.59 -9.86 -1.50
C ASN A 427 -17.60 -8.76 -2.58
N ALA A 428 -16.66 -8.79 -3.54
CA ALA A 428 -16.64 -7.86 -4.65
C ALA A 428 -17.91 -7.96 -5.51
N LEU A 429 -18.37 -9.18 -5.82
CA LEU A 429 -19.63 -9.40 -6.53
C LEU A 429 -20.85 -8.94 -5.72
N ARG A 430 -20.86 -9.13 -4.39
CA ARG A 430 -21.92 -8.55 -3.53
C ARG A 430 -21.98 -7.03 -3.69
N VAL A 431 -20.84 -6.35 -3.60
CA VAL A 431 -20.78 -4.88 -3.78
C VAL A 431 -21.29 -4.49 -5.16
N ALA A 432 -20.83 -5.18 -6.20
CA ALA A 432 -21.22 -4.91 -7.58
C ALA A 432 -22.74 -5.03 -7.78
N GLU A 433 -23.35 -6.11 -7.29
CA GLU A 433 -24.78 -6.39 -7.42
C GLU A 433 -25.69 -5.48 -6.59
N ILE A 434 -25.15 -4.82 -5.55
CA ILE A 434 -25.92 -3.91 -4.69
C ILE A 434 -25.76 -2.45 -5.13
N TRP A 435 -24.53 -2.03 -5.46
CA TRP A 435 -24.14 -0.61 -5.48
C TRP A 435 -23.61 -0.09 -6.81
N MET A 436 -23.38 -0.96 -7.82
CA MET A 436 -22.66 -0.57 -9.04
C MET A 436 -23.51 -0.58 -10.33
N ASP A 437 -24.82 -0.81 -10.21
CA ASP A 437 -25.81 -0.69 -11.29
C ASP A 437 -25.36 -1.40 -12.59
N GLU A 438 -25.48 -0.74 -13.75
CA GLU A 438 -25.04 -1.24 -15.05
C GLU A 438 -23.52 -1.39 -15.19
N HIS A 439 -22.73 -0.78 -14.29
CA HIS A 439 -21.27 -0.85 -14.31
C HIS A 439 -20.71 -2.07 -13.58
N LYS A 440 -21.57 -2.89 -12.96
CA LYS A 440 -21.16 -4.12 -12.28
C LYS A 440 -20.35 -5.07 -13.16
N ASP A 441 -20.63 -5.08 -14.47
CA ASP A 441 -19.93 -5.91 -15.46
C ASP A 441 -18.41 -5.69 -15.42
N MET A 442 -17.95 -4.47 -15.08
CA MET A 442 -16.52 -4.16 -14.94
C MET A 442 -15.87 -4.99 -13.82
N VAL A 443 -16.57 -5.25 -12.72
CA VAL A 443 -16.06 -6.08 -11.61
C VAL A 443 -15.93 -7.53 -12.04
N TYR A 444 -16.94 -8.05 -12.74
CA TYR A 444 -16.91 -9.40 -13.29
C TYR A 444 -15.76 -9.57 -14.29
N MET A 445 -15.59 -8.61 -15.20
CA MET A 445 -14.50 -8.63 -16.17
C MET A 445 -13.13 -8.54 -15.50
N ALA A 446 -12.96 -7.67 -14.51
CA ALA A 446 -11.70 -7.51 -13.79
C ALA A 446 -11.26 -8.80 -13.07
N TRP A 447 -12.21 -9.50 -12.43
CA TRP A 447 -11.96 -10.82 -11.82
C TRP A 447 -12.00 -12.00 -12.81
N ASN A 448 -12.21 -11.74 -14.11
CA ASN A 448 -12.37 -12.75 -15.16
C ASN A 448 -13.46 -13.82 -14.83
N ILE A 449 -14.61 -13.35 -14.35
CA ILE A 449 -15.79 -14.14 -14.00
C ILE A 449 -16.84 -14.00 -15.12
N PRO A 450 -17.56 -15.06 -15.52
CA PRO A 450 -18.63 -14.93 -16.51
C PRO A 450 -19.77 -14.04 -16.00
N LEU A 451 -20.25 -13.11 -16.84
CA LEU A 451 -21.34 -12.18 -16.48
C LEU A 451 -22.66 -12.89 -16.12
N GLN A 452 -22.88 -14.08 -16.68
CA GLN A 452 -24.02 -14.93 -16.38
C GLN A 452 -23.51 -16.22 -15.75
N ASN A 453 -24.24 -16.72 -14.74
CA ASN A 453 -23.90 -17.96 -14.05
C ASN A 453 -22.45 -17.98 -13.54
N SER A 454 -22.08 -16.98 -12.74
CA SER A 454 -20.72 -16.84 -12.16
C SER A 454 -20.22 -18.09 -11.41
N GLY A 455 -21.14 -18.94 -10.95
CA GLY A 455 -20.84 -20.09 -10.09
C GLY A 455 -20.46 -19.70 -8.66
N ILE A 456 -20.54 -18.41 -8.32
CA ILE A 456 -20.19 -17.89 -7.00
C ILE A 456 -21.47 -17.51 -6.27
N ASP A 457 -21.74 -18.18 -5.16
CA ASP A 457 -22.83 -17.82 -4.27
C ASP A 457 -22.49 -16.56 -3.46
N ILE A 458 -23.08 -15.45 -3.88
CA ILE A 458 -22.93 -14.17 -3.20
C ILE A 458 -23.80 -14.06 -1.95
N GLY A 459 -24.68 -15.03 -1.66
CA GLY A 459 -25.64 -15.00 -0.56
C GLY A 459 -26.76 -13.98 -0.75
N ASP A 460 -27.65 -13.88 0.25
CA ASP A 460 -28.77 -12.94 0.19
C ASP A 460 -28.30 -11.47 0.28
N ILE A 461 -28.83 -10.64 -0.62
CA ILE A 461 -28.59 -9.20 -0.73
C ILE A 461 -29.88 -8.38 -0.66
N SER A 462 -31.03 -9.03 -0.42
CA SER A 462 -32.36 -8.40 -0.40
C SER A 462 -32.44 -7.23 0.58
N PHE A 463 -31.95 -7.42 1.82
CA PHE A 463 -31.90 -6.38 2.84
C PHE A 463 -31.09 -5.16 2.38
N ARG A 464 -29.93 -5.39 1.75
CA ARG A 464 -29.04 -4.30 1.30
C ARG A 464 -29.65 -3.52 0.14
N LYS A 465 -30.33 -4.19 -0.80
CA LYS A 465 -31.09 -3.54 -1.87
C LYS A 465 -32.26 -2.72 -1.33
N ALA A 466 -33.05 -3.27 -0.42
CA ALA A 466 -34.15 -2.56 0.22
C ALA A 466 -33.68 -1.34 1.02
N LEU A 467 -32.53 -1.44 1.69
CA LEU A 467 -31.91 -0.32 2.39
C LEU A 467 -31.49 0.80 1.43
N ARG A 468 -30.88 0.46 0.30
CA ARG A 468 -30.50 1.42 -0.75
C ARG A 468 -31.71 2.19 -1.28
N GLU A 469 -32.82 1.48 -1.53
CA GLU A 469 -34.10 2.09 -1.94
C GLU A 469 -34.68 3.00 -0.84
N LYS A 470 -34.72 2.52 0.40
CA LYS A 470 -35.23 3.28 1.56
C LYS A 470 -34.48 4.59 1.77
N LEU A 471 -33.16 4.58 1.62
CA LEU A 471 -32.30 5.75 1.78
C LEU A 471 -32.30 6.67 0.55
N LYS A 472 -32.99 6.30 -0.54
CA LYS A 472 -33.08 7.07 -1.80
C LYS A 472 -31.70 7.42 -2.35
N CYS A 473 -30.80 6.43 -2.34
CA CYS A 473 -29.43 6.64 -2.76
C CYS A 473 -29.33 6.97 -4.26
N ARG A 474 -28.32 7.76 -4.63
CA ARG A 474 -27.94 8.07 -6.01
C ARG A 474 -27.45 6.82 -6.75
N SER A 475 -27.33 6.92 -8.06
CA SER A 475 -26.75 5.86 -8.90
C SER A 475 -25.23 5.81 -8.79
N PHE A 476 -24.64 4.70 -9.24
CA PHE A 476 -23.20 4.57 -9.37
C PHE A 476 -22.62 5.47 -10.46
N ASP A 477 -23.35 5.71 -11.56
CA ASP A 477 -22.97 6.70 -12.57
C ASP A 477 -22.81 8.11 -11.96
N TRP A 478 -23.71 8.50 -11.05
CA TRP A 478 -23.55 9.76 -10.30
C TRP A 478 -22.28 9.74 -9.45
N TYR A 479 -21.98 8.62 -8.77
CA TYR A 479 -20.76 8.48 -7.97
C TYR A 479 -19.50 8.63 -8.83
N LEU A 480 -19.42 7.95 -9.97
CA LEU A 480 -18.29 8.07 -10.90
C LEU A 480 -18.11 9.52 -11.39
N LYS A 481 -19.19 10.21 -11.75
CA LYS A 481 -19.11 11.58 -12.26
C LYS A 481 -18.76 12.63 -11.21
N ASN A 482 -19.24 12.47 -9.97
CA ASN A 482 -19.20 13.53 -8.96
C ASN A 482 -18.21 13.27 -7.82
N VAL A 483 -17.86 12.01 -7.59
CA VAL A 483 -17.02 11.58 -6.46
C VAL A 483 -15.72 10.96 -6.95
N TYR A 484 -15.79 10.01 -7.89
CA TYR A 484 -14.61 9.25 -8.33
C TYR A 484 -14.43 9.18 -9.84
N PRO A 485 -14.20 10.32 -10.53
CA PRO A 485 -14.06 10.37 -11.99
C PRO A 485 -12.78 9.69 -12.51
N VAL A 486 -11.89 9.34 -11.59
CA VAL A 486 -10.65 8.62 -11.88
C VAL A 486 -10.93 7.17 -12.33
N LEU A 487 -11.97 6.55 -11.78
CA LEU A 487 -12.39 5.19 -12.15
C LEU A 487 -13.26 5.24 -13.41
N LYS A 488 -12.79 4.65 -14.52
CA LYS A 488 -13.39 4.82 -15.84
C LYS A 488 -14.04 3.52 -16.34
N PRO A 489 -15.37 3.46 -16.51
CA PRO A 489 -16.01 2.27 -17.05
C PRO A 489 -15.75 2.15 -18.56
N ILE A 490 -15.62 0.92 -19.06
CA ILE A 490 -15.35 0.62 -20.46
C ILE A 490 -16.47 -0.25 -21.03
N HIS A 491 -17.51 0.42 -21.54
CA HIS A 491 -18.68 -0.25 -22.13
C HIS A 491 -18.46 -0.81 -23.54
N SER A 492 -17.30 -0.52 -24.14
CA SER A 492 -16.95 -1.00 -25.49
C SER A 492 -16.40 -2.43 -25.51
N ILE A 493 -16.12 -3.04 -24.35
CA ILE A 493 -15.63 -4.42 -24.26
C ILE A 493 -16.73 -5.39 -24.67
N VAL A 494 -16.41 -6.29 -25.60
CA VAL A 494 -17.35 -7.30 -26.12
C VAL A 494 -16.84 -8.74 -26.04
N GLY A 495 -15.52 -8.93 -25.89
CA GLY A 495 -14.92 -10.21 -25.55
C GLY A 495 -13.94 -10.04 -24.40
N TYR A 496 -13.89 -10.98 -23.47
CA TYR A 496 -12.93 -10.91 -22.37
C TYR A 496 -12.50 -12.29 -21.85
N GLY A 497 -11.41 -12.29 -21.07
CA GLY A 497 -10.86 -13.48 -20.42
C GLY A 497 -9.67 -14.05 -21.18
N ARG A 498 -9.41 -15.34 -21.04
CA ARG A 498 -8.22 -15.96 -21.67
C ARG A 498 -8.43 -16.14 -23.16
N MET A 499 -7.36 -15.90 -23.92
CA MET A 499 -7.36 -16.07 -25.37
C MET A 499 -6.49 -17.26 -25.77
N LYS A 500 -7.04 -18.16 -26.59
CA LYS A 500 -6.41 -19.44 -26.96
C LYS A 500 -6.37 -19.63 -28.48
N ASN A 501 -5.41 -20.41 -28.93
CA ASN A 501 -5.32 -20.90 -30.30
C ASN A 501 -5.52 -22.42 -30.30
N PRO A 502 -6.44 -22.99 -31.11
CA PRO A 502 -6.75 -24.42 -31.09
C PRO A 502 -5.61 -25.37 -31.46
N LEU A 503 -4.48 -24.88 -31.99
CA LEU A 503 -3.30 -25.71 -32.21
C LEU A 503 -2.73 -26.28 -30.89
N ASP A 504 -2.96 -25.60 -29.76
CA ASP A 504 -2.70 -26.12 -28.42
C ASP A 504 -3.56 -25.38 -27.37
N GLU A 505 -4.57 -26.06 -26.86
CA GLU A 505 -5.51 -25.47 -25.88
C GLU A 505 -4.93 -25.29 -24.47
N SER A 506 -3.73 -25.81 -24.21
CA SER A 506 -3.02 -25.70 -22.93
C SER A 506 -2.24 -24.38 -22.79
N VAL A 507 -2.05 -23.65 -23.91
CA VAL A 507 -1.35 -22.36 -23.93
C VAL A 507 -2.31 -21.20 -24.24
N CYS A 508 -2.06 -20.08 -23.57
CA CYS A 508 -2.85 -18.86 -23.63
C CYS A 508 -1.94 -17.67 -23.97
N LEU A 509 -2.52 -16.64 -24.59
CA LEU A 509 -1.88 -15.35 -24.73
C LEU A 509 -1.61 -14.75 -23.34
N ASP A 510 -0.37 -14.33 -23.09
CA ASP A 510 0.07 -13.70 -21.84
C ASP A 510 0.82 -12.39 -22.15
N GLN A 511 0.69 -11.40 -21.28
CA GLN A 511 1.38 -10.11 -21.42
C GLN A 511 2.93 -10.22 -21.39
N GLY A 512 3.46 -11.32 -20.86
CA GLY A 512 4.88 -11.58 -20.70
C GLY A 512 5.52 -10.83 -19.51
N ALA A 513 6.83 -11.00 -19.36
CA ALA A 513 7.57 -10.36 -18.26
C ALA A 513 7.69 -8.84 -18.47
N SER A 514 7.49 -8.09 -17.39
CA SER A 514 7.87 -6.66 -17.32
C SER A 514 9.39 -6.52 -17.19
N PRO A 515 10.04 -5.47 -17.74
CA PRO A 515 9.47 -4.23 -18.25
C PRO A 515 9.23 -4.19 -19.78
N HIS A 516 9.71 -5.19 -20.53
CA HIS A 516 9.69 -5.15 -22.01
C HIS A 516 8.33 -5.48 -22.63
N LYS A 517 7.30 -5.79 -21.81
CA LYS A 517 5.90 -6.06 -22.18
C LYS A 517 5.78 -6.76 -23.54
N SER A 518 6.52 -7.86 -23.69
CA SER A 518 6.55 -8.63 -24.93
C SER A 518 5.53 -9.74 -24.80
N PRO A 519 4.40 -9.71 -25.52
CA PRO A 519 3.36 -10.72 -25.40
C PRO A 519 3.91 -12.08 -25.84
N ILE A 520 3.57 -13.11 -25.07
CA ILE A 520 4.04 -14.49 -25.28
C ILE A 520 2.86 -15.47 -25.27
N MET A 521 3.14 -16.70 -25.70
CA MET A 521 2.29 -17.85 -25.39
C MET A 521 2.84 -18.54 -24.15
N TYR A 522 1.99 -18.73 -23.14
CA TYR A 522 2.37 -19.38 -21.89
C TYR A 522 1.30 -20.37 -21.43
N ARG A 523 1.62 -21.29 -20.52
CA ARG A 523 0.62 -22.22 -19.97
C ARG A 523 -0.54 -21.46 -19.37
N CYS A 524 -1.77 -21.86 -19.70
CA CYS A 524 -2.96 -21.19 -19.21
C CYS A 524 -3.03 -21.23 -17.68
N HIS A 525 -3.28 -20.08 -17.05
CA HIS A 525 -3.37 -19.93 -15.59
C HIS A 525 -4.34 -18.81 -15.18
N GLN A 526 -4.53 -18.63 -13.86
CA GLN A 526 -5.56 -17.74 -13.33
C GLN A 526 -5.11 -16.30 -13.06
N TYR A 527 -3.83 -15.99 -13.23
CA TYR A 527 -3.31 -14.64 -13.04
C TYR A 527 -3.80 -13.66 -14.12
N SER A 528 -3.97 -12.40 -13.72
CA SER A 528 -4.47 -11.32 -14.58
C SER A 528 -3.57 -11.01 -15.77
N SER A 529 -2.32 -11.50 -15.81
CA SER A 529 -1.43 -11.37 -16.97
C SER A 529 -1.96 -12.05 -18.24
N GLN A 530 -2.91 -12.98 -18.12
CA GLN A 530 -3.58 -13.66 -19.25
C GLN A 530 -5.00 -13.15 -19.51
N ASN A 531 -5.44 -12.11 -18.82
CA ASN A 531 -6.72 -11.49 -19.14
C ASN A 531 -6.55 -10.70 -20.44
N VAL A 532 -7.47 -10.91 -21.37
CA VAL A 532 -7.56 -10.19 -22.64
C VAL A 532 -8.92 -9.53 -22.70
N TYR A 533 -9.00 -8.30 -23.20
CA TYR A 533 -10.26 -7.58 -23.43
C TYR A 533 -10.28 -7.08 -24.87
N TYR A 534 -11.31 -7.46 -25.63
CA TYR A 534 -11.52 -7.03 -27.01
C TYR A 534 -12.61 -5.97 -27.07
N HIS A 535 -12.28 -4.84 -27.69
CA HIS A 535 -13.17 -3.69 -27.82
C HIS A 535 -13.88 -3.68 -29.18
N LEU A 536 -15.10 -3.14 -29.24
CA LEU A 536 -15.84 -2.90 -30.49
C LEU A 536 -15.06 -2.04 -31.50
N THR A 537 -14.24 -1.13 -31.00
CA THR A 537 -13.35 -0.27 -31.77
C THR A 537 -12.15 -1.03 -32.39
N GLY A 538 -11.89 -2.26 -31.93
CA GLY A 538 -10.92 -3.19 -32.51
C GLY A 538 -9.62 -3.36 -31.71
N GLU A 539 -9.48 -2.71 -30.57
CA GLU A 539 -8.31 -2.85 -29.70
C GLU A 539 -8.38 -4.13 -28.88
N PHE A 540 -7.21 -4.73 -28.65
CA PHE A 540 -7.01 -5.80 -27.68
C PHE A 540 -6.20 -5.27 -26.52
N TYR A 541 -6.78 -5.27 -25.32
CA TYR A 541 -6.05 -5.01 -24.09
C TYR A 541 -5.59 -6.33 -23.50
N VAL A 542 -4.31 -6.41 -23.09
CA VAL A 542 -3.73 -7.64 -22.53
C VAL A 542 -3.10 -7.34 -21.18
N GLY A 543 -3.48 -8.10 -20.16
CA GLY A 543 -3.07 -7.93 -18.77
C GLY A 543 -4.22 -7.52 -17.83
N PRO A 544 -3.92 -7.00 -16.64
CA PRO A 544 -4.94 -6.53 -15.70
C PRO A 544 -5.76 -5.37 -16.29
N LEU A 545 -7.06 -5.30 -15.93
CA LEU A 545 -7.94 -4.20 -16.35
C LEU A 545 -7.65 -2.95 -15.52
N ILE A 546 -6.97 -1.97 -16.10
CA ILE A 546 -6.59 -0.72 -15.43
C ILE A 546 -7.78 0.23 -15.43
N ALA A 547 -8.33 0.54 -16.62
CA ALA A 547 -9.55 1.31 -16.81
C ALA A 547 -9.66 2.55 -15.88
N LYS A 548 -8.61 3.38 -15.94
CA LYS A 548 -8.40 4.62 -15.17
C LYS A 548 -8.26 5.80 -16.13
N THR A 549 -8.42 7.04 -15.66
CA THR A 549 -8.28 8.23 -16.53
C THR A 549 -6.84 8.73 -16.67
N ASP A 550 -6.01 8.54 -15.64
CA ASP A 550 -4.60 8.92 -15.54
C ASP A 550 -3.63 7.74 -15.75
N ALA A 551 -4.15 6.57 -16.15
CA ALA A 551 -3.36 5.42 -16.54
C ALA A 551 -4.02 4.69 -17.71
N GLU A 552 -3.22 4.09 -18.57
CA GLU A 552 -3.70 3.42 -19.78
C GLU A 552 -3.47 1.92 -19.74
N ASP A 553 -4.46 1.19 -20.25
CA ASP A 553 -4.33 -0.22 -20.57
C ASP A 553 -3.33 -0.43 -21.73
N ASN A 554 -2.68 -1.58 -21.75
CA ASN A 554 -1.71 -1.91 -22.81
C ASN A 554 -2.41 -2.55 -24.00
N CYS A 555 -2.26 -1.95 -25.17
CA CYS A 555 -2.79 -2.45 -26.43
C CYS A 555 -1.84 -3.47 -27.06
N LEU A 556 -2.37 -4.56 -27.60
CA LEU A 556 -1.65 -5.43 -28.54
C LEU A 556 -1.43 -4.70 -29.85
N THR A 557 -0.18 -4.68 -30.29
CA THR A 557 0.25 -3.84 -31.42
C THR A 557 0.99 -4.63 -32.49
N ASP A 558 0.79 -4.21 -33.73
CA ASP A 558 1.55 -4.61 -34.91
C ASP A 558 2.55 -3.49 -35.27
N PRO A 559 3.89 -3.73 -35.22
CA PRO A 559 4.89 -2.72 -35.59
C PRO A 559 5.03 -2.41 -37.10
N GLY A 560 4.24 -3.04 -37.96
CA GLY A 560 4.32 -2.97 -39.43
C GLY A 560 5.46 -3.76 -40.07
N LYS A 561 6.50 -4.07 -39.30
CA LYS A 561 7.71 -4.78 -39.75
C LYS A 561 8.16 -5.81 -38.71
N GLY A 562 8.92 -6.81 -39.17
CA GLY A 562 9.35 -7.93 -38.33
C GLY A 562 8.20 -8.86 -37.93
N GLU A 563 8.52 -9.94 -37.23
CA GLU A 563 7.55 -11.00 -36.91
C GLU A 563 6.92 -10.87 -35.53
N LYS A 564 7.40 -9.99 -34.64
CA LYS A 564 6.95 -9.98 -33.24
C LYS A 564 5.91 -8.88 -32.98
N PRO A 565 4.76 -9.19 -32.34
CA PRO A 565 3.88 -8.18 -31.78
C PRO A 565 4.48 -7.57 -30.50
N THR A 566 3.96 -6.42 -30.11
CA THR A 566 4.38 -5.68 -28.90
C THR A 566 3.17 -5.26 -28.06
N LEU A 567 3.36 -5.02 -26.76
CA LEU A 567 2.37 -4.37 -25.90
C LEU A 567 2.88 -3.01 -25.43
N GLU A 568 2.10 -1.97 -25.69
CA GLU A 568 2.41 -0.59 -25.32
C GLU A 568 1.14 0.08 -24.78
N PRO A 569 1.24 1.09 -23.89
CA PRO A 569 0.12 1.97 -23.59
C PRO A 569 -0.53 2.46 -24.88
N CYS A 570 -1.85 2.37 -24.98
CA CYS A 570 -2.55 2.57 -26.25
C CYS A 570 -2.27 3.94 -26.90
N SER A 571 -2.17 5.04 -26.14
CA SER A 571 -1.80 6.35 -26.70
C SER A 571 -0.38 6.33 -27.28
N LYS A 572 0.57 5.81 -26.51
CA LYS A 572 1.99 5.73 -26.87
C LYS A 572 2.20 4.83 -28.09
N ALA A 573 1.40 3.77 -28.23
CA ALA A 573 1.39 2.93 -29.42
C ALA A 573 1.01 3.74 -30.67
N VAL A 574 -0.04 4.58 -30.58
CA VAL A 574 -0.47 5.45 -31.67
C VAL A 574 0.58 6.52 -31.98
N GLU A 575 1.16 7.16 -30.97
CA GLU A 575 2.25 8.13 -31.12
C GLU A 575 3.47 7.54 -31.83
N ASN A 576 3.80 6.28 -31.52
CA ASN A 576 4.89 5.54 -32.15
C ASN A 576 4.53 4.96 -33.53
N GLY A 577 3.33 5.23 -34.05
CA GLY A 577 2.87 4.75 -35.36
C GLY A 577 2.64 3.24 -35.42
N LEU A 578 2.38 2.59 -34.28
CA LEU A 578 2.03 1.17 -34.22
C LEU A 578 0.56 0.95 -34.56
N TYR A 579 0.24 -0.18 -35.18
CA TYR A 579 -1.12 -0.50 -35.59
C TYR A 579 -1.85 -1.29 -34.50
N ILE A 580 -2.87 -0.69 -33.90
CA ILE A 580 -3.56 -1.23 -32.70
C ILE A 580 -4.95 -1.81 -32.96
N HIS A 581 -5.49 -1.64 -34.17
CA HIS A 581 -6.85 -2.08 -34.50
C HIS A 581 -6.86 -3.42 -35.22
N TRP A 582 -7.68 -4.33 -34.70
CA TRP A 582 -7.79 -5.72 -35.12
C TRP A 582 -9.25 -6.07 -35.43
N ASP A 583 -9.45 -6.81 -36.52
CA ASP A 583 -10.70 -7.50 -36.82
C ASP A 583 -10.67 -8.87 -36.17
N PHE A 584 -11.63 -9.13 -35.29
CA PHE A 584 -11.76 -10.38 -34.58
C PHE A 584 -13.22 -10.76 -34.30
N LYS A 585 -13.51 -12.05 -34.46
CA LYS A 585 -14.67 -12.73 -33.89
C LYS A 585 -14.22 -14.08 -33.34
N PRO A 586 -14.84 -14.61 -32.27
CA PRO A 586 -14.49 -15.93 -31.75
C PRO A 586 -14.51 -17.01 -32.85
N GLY A 587 -13.50 -17.86 -32.89
CA GLY A 587 -13.36 -18.92 -33.89
C GLY A 587 -12.91 -18.44 -35.28
N ARG A 588 -12.42 -17.19 -35.40
CA ARG A 588 -11.86 -16.63 -36.64
C ARG A 588 -10.41 -16.18 -36.44
N ALA A 589 -9.76 -15.81 -37.53
CA ALA A 589 -8.45 -15.20 -37.51
C ALA A 589 -8.50 -13.81 -36.83
N VAL A 590 -7.38 -13.40 -36.25
CA VAL A 590 -7.16 -12.06 -35.68
C VAL A 590 -6.34 -11.27 -36.68
N ILE A 591 -6.96 -10.31 -37.36
CA ILE A 591 -6.36 -9.62 -38.51
C ILE A 591 -6.14 -8.16 -38.19
N ASN A 592 -4.93 -7.63 -38.35
CA ASN A 592 -4.69 -6.21 -38.21
C ASN A 592 -5.34 -5.44 -39.37
N ARG A 593 -6.13 -4.40 -39.06
CA ARG A 593 -6.92 -3.66 -40.06
C ARG A 593 -6.05 -2.95 -41.10
N ALA A 594 -4.88 -2.46 -40.72
CA ALA A 594 -4.01 -1.65 -41.57
C ALA A 594 -3.01 -2.53 -42.33
N THR A 595 -2.27 -3.38 -41.63
CA THR A 595 -1.19 -4.18 -42.22
C THR A 595 -1.70 -5.43 -42.94
N LYS A 596 -2.96 -5.83 -42.68
CA LYS A 596 -3.58 -7.07 -43.15
C LYS A 596 -2.84 -8.35 -42.72
N ARG A 597 -1.94 -8.25 -41.74
CA ARG A 597 -1.24 -9.39 -41.13
C ARG A 597 -2.11 -10.03 -40.08
N CYS A 598 -1.93 -11.34 -39.89
CA CYS A 598 -2.60 -12.11 -38.84
C CYS A 598 -1.69 -12.29 -37.63
N LEU A 599 -2.30 -12.23 -36.45
CA LEU A 599 -1.70 -12.73 -35.22
C LEU A 599 -1.81 -14.25 -35.20
N GLU A 600 -0.68 -14.94 -35.14
CA GLU A 600 -0.61 -16.40 -35.22
C GLU A 600 0.42 -16.96 -34.25
N ILE A 601 0.42 -18.28 -34.08
CA ILE A 601 1.46 -18.97 -33.32
C ILE A 601 2.28 -19.88 -34.23
N LYS A 602 3.59 -19.95 -33.95
CA LYS A 602 4.54 -20.82 -34.65
C LYS A 602 5.26 -21.69 -33.63
N LYS A 603 5.37 -22.99 -33.91
CA LYS A 603 6.12 -23.91 -33.04
C LYS A 603 7.60 -23.53 -33.08
N ALA A 604 8.19 -23.29 -31.91
CA ALA A 604 9.57 -22.82 -31.78
C ALA A 604 10.49 -23.84 -31.10
N SER A 605 9.94 -24.67 -30.22
CA SER A 605 10.62 -25.81 -29.60
C SER A 605 9.62 -26.97 -29.45
N LEU A 606 10.08 -28.10 -28.89
CA LEU A 606 9.21 -29.26 -28.63
C LEU A 606 8.01 -28.89 -27.74
N ASP A 607 8.19 -27.95 -26.80
CA ASP A 607 7.21 -27.60 -25.77
C ASP A 607 6.75 -26.11 -25.80
N GLY A 608 7.06 -25.37 -26.86
CA GLY A 608 6.85 -23.91 -26.90
C GLY A 608 6.37 -23.35 -28.24
N TYR A 609 5.42 -22.42 -28.14
CA TYR A 609 4.93 -21.61 -29.26
C TYR A 609 5.45 -20.17 -29.14
N LEU A 610 5.80 -19.58 -30.28
CA LEU A 610 6.06 -18.16 -30.43
C LEU A 610 4.85 -17.47 -31.04
N LEU A 611 4.50 -16.31 -30.49
CA LEU A 611 3.50 -15.41 -31.05
C LEU A 611 4.14 -14.62 -32.20
N VAL A 612 3.52 -14.65 -33.38
CA VAL A 612 4.07 -14.05 -34.61
C VAL A 612 3.02 -13.26 -35.38
N LEU A 613 3.49 -12.30 -36.18
CA LEU A 613 2.73 -11.51 -37.15
C LEU A 613 3.17 -11.87 -38.56
N GLN A 614 2.27 -12.50 -39.32
CA GLN A 614 2.57 -13.00 -40.66
C GLN A 614 1.36 -12.92 -41.60
N THR A 615 1.54 -13.35 -42.85
CA THR A 615 0.42 -13.53 -43.77
C THR A 615 -0.54 -14.57 -43.21
N CYS A 616 -1.84 -14.27 -43.27
CA CYS A 616 -2.89 -15.11 -42.70
C CYS A 616 -2.87 -16.53 -43.27
N THR A 617 -2.81 -17.49 -42.36
CA THR A 617 -3.03 -18.92 -42.59
C THR A 617 -4.43 -19.31 -42.09
N ALA A 618 -4.69 -20.60 -41.90
CA ALA A 618 -5.97 -21.10 -41.40
C ALA A 618 -6.10 -21.04 -39.86
N GLN A 619 -5.19 -20.38 -39.15
CA GLN A 619 -5.24 -20.27 -37.70
C GLN A 619 -6.40 -19.40 -37.23
N VAL A 620 -7.00 -19.80 -36.10
CA VAL A 620 -8.12 -19.11 -35.48
C VAL A 620 -7.88 -18.94 -34.00
N TRP A 621 -8.60 -18.01 -33.38
CA TRP A 621 -8.50 -17.74 -31.95
C TRP A 621 -9.87 -17.82 -31.28
N THR A 622 -9.88 -18.27 -30.04
CA THR A 622 -11.05 -18.22 -29.15
C THR A 622 -10.76 -17.32 -27.96
N ILE A 623 -11.80 -16.67 -27.45
CA ILE A 623 -11.75 -15.89 -26.22
C ILE A 623 -12.75 -16.48 -25.23
N GLN A 624 -12.37 -16.54 -23.96
CA GLN A 624 -13.08 -17.31 -22.94
C GLN A 624 -14.54 -16.87 -22.74
N TYR A 625 -14.81 -15.56 -22.76
CA TYR A 625 -16.14 -15.01 -22.54
C TYR A 625 -16.48 -13.94 -23.58
N THR A 626 -17.77 -13.81 -23.88
CA THR A 626 -18.33 -12.75 -24.72
C THR A 626 -19.42 -12.01 -23.97
N VAL A 627 -19.55 -10.71 -24.23
CA VAL A 627 -20.55 -9.85 -23.61
C VAL A 627 -21.75 -9.79 -24.55
N ARG A 628 -22.94 -10.14 -24.04
CA ARG A 628 -24.18 -10.28 -24.83
C ARG A 628 -24.02 -11.35 -25.93
N ASN A 629 -24.90 -11.37 -26.92
CA ASN A 629 -24.83 -12.29 -28.07
C ASN A 629 -23.74 -11.89 -29.09
N TRP A 630 -22.67 -11.21 -28.66
CA TRP A 630 -21.61 -10.77 -29.58
C TRP A 630 -20.81 -11.98 -30.08
N GLY A 631 -20.79 -12.17 -31.39
CA GLY A 631 -20.14 -13.32 -32.01
C GLY A 631 -20.99 -14.59 -32.06
N SER A 632 -22.22 -14.58 -31.51
CA SER A 632 -23.21 -15.62 -31.76
C SER A 632 -23.79 -15.41 -33.17
N SER A 633 -23.52 -16.36 -34.06
CA SER A 633 -24.09 -16.44 -35.41
C SER A 633 -25.44 -17.14 -35.43
#